data_AF-A0AAW1SLR2-F1
#
_entry.id   AF-A0AAW1SLR2-F1
#
_cell.length_a   1.000
_cell.length_b   1.000
_cell.length_c   1.000
_cell.angle_alpha   90.00
_cell.angle_beta   90.00
_cell.angle_gamma   90.00
#
_symmetry.space_group_name_H-M   'P 1'
#
loop_
_entity.id
_entity.type
_entity.pdbx_description
1 polymer ?
#
loop_
_entity_poly.entity_id
_entity_poly.type
_entity_poly.pdbx_seq_one_letter_code
_entity_poly.pdbx_strand_id
1 'polypeptide(L)'
;MGLLLGLRGSAVATHGIRRFTSSLSCQCLFSSRRPPPASLPRMYSLPSTCPGSQRFARSTCQSLRHQHVASSPSICNSASSSASGRKHKSKRKGSRSAGTDAGSQEALMDTDLEMSGPPQNSRQRMVPPDVQADLDDANASMNAVVKVYCVHTEPNFSLPWQRLRQHASTSSGFLVAAGTGERWLLTNAHSVAYHSQVKVKRRGDDRKFLAEVLAIGTECDIALLSVEDDEFWEEVEPLELGPLPRLQDAVAVIGYPIGGDTISVTSGVVSRIEVTSYVHGTTELLAIQIDAAINSGNSGGPVFNAFGQCVGIAFQSLSGSDAENIGWLIPTPVIQHFLTDYRRNGHFTGFPQLGVRWQRMESAALKASLGMTAGQKGVLVRAVAPLADAARVLKPGDVIMKFDGVQVASDGTVPFRTGERIAFNFLVSQKYTGEAATLHVLREGATEQLEINLSRPSALVPLHLNDTDPSYVVIAGIVFTSLCEPYLVSEYGSDYLGDSPVKLLDQLLHARKEHSDQQVVVLSQVLACNATLGYEDLYNMRVHKFNGTVLRSLQHLAQLATSCTDTYMRFDLDHSEVVVLETAQVKDATADILKQHSIPDWLSKDLRPVPEASSNGSSSERPPLTHALAMSSLDSGKHEEARPEKRH
;
A
#
# COMPACT_ATOMS: atom_id res chain seq x y z
N MET A 1 34.82 -64.73 11.80
CA MET A 1 36.13 -65.00 11.17
C MET A 1 36.93 -63.69 11.15
N GLY A 2 38.25 -63.73 10.98
CA GLY A 2 39.10 -62.53 10.98
C GLY A 2 40.39 -62.72 10.15
N LEU A 3 41.30 -61.74 10.22
CA LEU A 3 42.54 -61.59 9.41
C LEU A 3 42.25 -61.31 7.90
N LEU A 4 43.15 -60.77 7.04
CA LEU A 4 44.48 -60.11 7.15
C LEU A 4 44.39 -58.69 6.52
N LEU A 5 45.26 -57.67 6.66
CA LEU A 5 46.73 -57.49 6.82
C LEU A 5 47.58 -57.45 5.51
N GLY A 6 48.37 -56.37 5.31
CA GLY A 6 49.24 -56.07 4.15
C GLY A 6 48.96 -54.68 3.52
N LEU A 7 49.80 -53.65 3.34
CA LEU A 7 51.24 -53.28 3.52
C LEU A 7 52.24 -53.37 2.33
N ARG A 8 52.96 -52.23 2.10
CA ARG A 8 54.06 -51.94 1.11
C ARG A 8 53.57 -51.75 -0.35
N GLY A 9 54.19 -50.97 -1.25
CA GLY A 9 55.37 -50.07 -1.29
C GLY A 9 55.59 -49.58 -2.76
N SER A 10 56.52 -48.72 -3.21
CA SER A 10 57.57 -47.84 -2.63
C SER A 10 58.13 -46.87 -3.72
N ALA A 11 59.02 -45.91 -3.36
CA ALA A 11 59.74 -44.93 -4.21
C ALA A 11 58.91 -43.73 -4.77
N VAL A 12 59.30 -42.44 -4.79
CA VAL A 12 60.57 -41.65 -4.71
C VAL A 12 61.14 -41.19 -6.06
N ALA A 13 61.00 -39.89 -6.34
CA ALA A 13 61.86 -39.07 -7.21
C ALA A 13 61.83 -37.60 -6.70
N THR A 14 62.92 -36.85 -6.83
CA THR A 14 63.13 -35.55 -6.14
C THR A 14 63.64 -34.44 -7.05
N HIS A 15 63.13 -33.21 -6.90
CA HIS A 15 63.77 -31.88 -7.13
C HIS A 15 62.73 -30.77 -6.76
N GLY A 16 63.03 -29.58 -6.21
CA GLY A 16 64.27 -29.14 -5.54
C GLY A 16 64.46 -27.60 -5.40
N ILE A 17 64.06 -27.00 -4.24
CA ILE A 17 64.67 -25.77 -3.60
C ILE A 17 64.41 -24.42 -4.36
N ARG A 18 64.20 -23.19 -3.80
CA ARG A 18 64.34 -22.42 -2.52
C ARG A 18 63.01 -21.66 -2.25
N ARG A 19 62.42 -21.44 -1.05
CA ARG A 19 62.85 -20.84 0.26
C ARG A 19 63.04 -19.31 0.32
N PHE A 20 62.27 -18.64 1.22
CA PHE A 20 62.57 -17.59 2.24
C PHE A 20 61.21 -16.91 2.63
N THR A 21 60.53 -17.21 3.77
CA THR A 21 60.65 -16.62 5.15
C THR A 21 60.68 -15.08 5.19
N SER A 22 59.97 -14.34 6.05
CA SER A 22 59.51 -14.54 7.46
C SER A 22 58.00 -14.20 7.65
N SER A 23 57.26 -14.51 8.73
CA SER A 23 57.48 -14.72 10.17
C SER A 23 57.57 -13.44 11.04
N LEU A 24 56.49 -13.14 11.77
CA LEU A 24 56.54 -12.46 13.08
C LEU A 24 55.28 -12.81 13.91
N SER A 25 55.48 -13.11 15.19
CA SER A 25 54.41 -13.41 16.15
C SER A 25 54.87 -12.99 17.55
N CYS A 26 53.96 -12.42 18.35
CA CYS A 26 54.14 -12.17 19.77
C CYS A 26 52.83 -12.44 20.51
N GLN A 27 52.94 -12.86 21.77
CA GLN A 27 51.83 -13.37 22.59
C GLN A 27 52.17 -13.09 24.07
N CYS A 28 51.17 -13.19 24.97
CA CYS A 28 51.32 -13.25 26.45
C CYS A 28 51.74 -11.92 27.15
N LEU A 29 51.26 -11.55 28.36
CA LEU A 29 50.28 -12.10 29.32
C LEU A 29 49.65 -10.95 30.18
N PHE A 30 48.52 -11.26 30.85
CA PHE A 30 47.82 -10.59 31.98
C PHE A 30 48.46 -9.41 32.73
N SER A 31 47.64 -8.40 33.13
CA SER A 31 47.10 -8.30 34.52
C SER A 31 46.07 -7.15 34.71
N SER A 32 45.46 -7.08 35.90
CA SER A 32 44.31 -6.24 36.30
C SER A 32 44.64 -4.83 36.84
N ARG A 33 43.72 -3.85 36.70
CA ARG A 33 43.04 -3.13 37.83
C ARG A 33 42.03 -2.04 37.37
N ARG A 34 41.30 -1.45 38.34
CA ARG A 34 40.19 -0.48 38.18
C ARG A 34 40.67 0.98 37.98
N PRO A 35 39.84 1.89 37.41
CA PRO A 35 40.15 3.32 37.29
C PRO A 35 39.80 4.15 38.57
N PRO A 36 40.41 5.34 38.75
CA PRO A 36 40.01 6.38 39.70
C PRO A 36 39.05 7.44 39.09
N PRO A 37 38.39 8.30 39.91
CA PRO A 37 37.29 9.18 39.46
C PRO A 37 37.70 10.64 39.19
N ALA A 38 36.70 11.47 38.82
CA ALA A 38 36.82 12.84 38.33
C ALA A 38 37.02 13.93 39.42
N SER A 39 37.52 15.10 39.00
CA SER A 39 37.35 16.37 39.70
C SER A 39 37.32 17.59 38.77
N LEU A 40 36.29 18.42 38.93
CA LEU A 40 36.21 19.84 38.58
C LEU A 40 36.79 20.65 39.77
N PRO A 41 37.27 21.92 39.64
CA PRO A 41 36.34 23.04 39.38
C PRO A 41 36.89 24.38 38.81
N ARG A 42 35.92 25.31 38.69
CA ARG A 42 35.97 26.79 38.80
C ARG A 42 36.15 27.67 37.56
N MET A 43 35.30 28.70 37.54
CA MET A 43 35.28 29.85 36.63
C MET A 43 36.47 30.80 36.91
N TYR A 44 36.74 31.70 35.96
CA TYR A 44 36.66 33.15 36.22
C TYR A 44 36.39 33.93 34.91
N SER A 45 36.20 35.25 35.02
CA SER A 45 35.52 36.11 34.04
C SER A 45 36.45 36.89 33.08
N LEU A 46 35.86 37.39 31.98
CA LEU A 46 36.41 38.42 31.08
C LEU A 46 36.70 39.73 31.85
N PRO A 47 37.57 40.65 31.34
CA PRO A 47 37.07 41.65 30.38
C PRO A 47 38.07 42.19 29.31
N SER A 48 37.59 42.26 28.05
CA SER A 48 37.69 43.37 27.07
C SER A 48 39.02 44.07 26.64
N THR A 49 38.96 44.53 25.37
CA THR A 49 39.72 45.63 24.69
C THR A 49 41.02 45.31 23.91
N CYS A 50 41.06 45.86 22.69
CA CYS A 50 42.22 46.07 21.82
C CYS A 50 42.43 47.59 21.66
N PRO A 51 43.53 48.13 21.10
CA PRO A 51 43.60 48.23 19.61
C PRO A 51 45.01 48.27 18.94
N GLY A 52 45.07 47.79 17.69
CA GLY A 52 45.97 48.21 16.60
C GLY A 52 47.50 47.96 16.69
N SER A 53 48.30 48.13 15.63
CA SER A 53 48.09 47.97 14.17
C SER A 53 49.33 48.43 13.37
N GLN A 54 49.96 47.54 12.56
CA GLN A 54 50.71 47.85 11.32
C GLN A 54 51.14 46.53 10.62
N ARG A 55 50.70 46.27 9.36
CA ARG A 55 51.44 46.41 8.06
C ARG A 55 52.70 45.52 7.95
N PHE A 56 52.95 44.72 6.91
CA PHE A 56 52.54 44.69 5.47
C PHE A 56 52.07 43.26 5.04
N ALA A 57 51.02 43.07 4.22
CA ALA A 57 50.97 42.94 2.73
C ALA A 57 51.72 41.70 2.15
N ARG A 58 51.25 40.89 1.18
CA ARG A 58 50.06 40.68 0.29
C ARG A 58 50.10 39.17 -0.10
N SER A 59 49.09 38.40 -0.52
CA SER A 59 47.81 38.57 -1.25
C SER A 59 46.86 37.37 -0.88
N THR A 60 45.63 37.14 -1.38
CA THR A 60 44.82 37.64 -2.53
C THR A 60 43.31 37.52 -2.20
N CYS A 61 42.45 38.34 -2.84
CA CYS A 61 41.00 38.23 -3.12
C CYS A 61 40.17 37.05 -2.52
N GLN A 62 38.97 37.17 -1.89
CA GLN A 62 37.92 38.23 -1.80
C GLN A 62 37.38 38.79 -3.13
N SER A 63 36.10 39.05 -3.38
CA SER A 63 34.85 39.10 -2.58
C SER A 63 33.66 38.97 -3.57
N LEU A 64 32.61 38.17 -3.35
CA LEU A 64 31.34 38.55 -2.69
C LEU A 64 30.84 39.98 -2.96
N ARG A 65 29.59 40.14 -3.45
CA ARG A 65 28.56 41.06 -2.87
C ARG A 65 27.14 40.90 -3.44
N HIS A 66 26.18 41.40 -2.65
CA HIS A 66 24.71 41.33 -2.77
C HIS A 66 24.08 41.91 -4.05
N GLN A 67 22.84 41.48 -4.34
CA GLN A 67 21.63 42.33 -4.38
C GLN A 67 20.36 41.44 -4.27
N HIS A 68 19.47 41.73 -3.30
CA HIS A 68 18.17 42.41 -3.42
C HIS A 68 17.04 41.61 -4.11
N VAL A 69 15.91 41.48 -3.40
CA VAL A 69 14.65 40.86 -3.84
C VAL A 69 13.63 41.94 -4.19
N ALA A 70 12.94 41.81 -5.33
CA ALA A 70 11.63 42.41 -5.60
C ALA A 70 11.03 41.92 -6.93
N SER A 71 9.70 42.01 -7.04
CA SER A 71 8.84 41.87 -8.24
C SER A 71 8.64 40.47 -8.85
N SER A 72 7.39 40.23 -9.27
CA SER A 72 6.84 38.99 -9.83
C SER A 72 7.11 38.84 -11.34
N PRO A 73 6.69 37.71 -11.94
CA PRO A 73 6.02 37.80 -13.23
C PRO A 73 4.64 37.12 -13.26
N SER A 74 3.86 37.50 -14.26
CA SER A 74 2.48 37.07 -14.51
C SER A 74 2.36 35.77 -15.31
N ILE A 75 1.15 35.20 -15.29
CA ILE A 75 0.64 34.18 -16.22
C ILE A 75 1.06 34.48 -17.67
N CYS A 76 1.52 33.44 -18.40
CA CYS A 76 1.26 33.30 -19.84
C CYS A 76 1.47 31.85 -20.32
N ASN A 77 0.66 31.41 -21.29
CA ASN A 77 0.76 30.07 -21.89
C ASN A 77 1.91 29.99 -22.91
N SER A 78 2.57 28.84 -23.02
CA SER A 78 3.14 28.37 -24.29
C SER A 78 3.26 26.84 -24.34
N ALA A 79 3.03 26.27 -25.52
CA ALA A 79 3.23 24.86 -25.80
C ALA A 79 4.25 24.70 -26.94
N SER A 80 5.28 23.88 -26.71
CA SER A 80 6.25 23.43 -27.71
C SER A 80 7.04 22.25 -27.12
N SER A 81 6.86 21.01 -27.58
CA SER A 81 7.45 20.45 -28.81
C SER A 81 8.99 20.50 -28.82
N SER A 82 9.64 19.46 -28.28
CA SER A 82 11.10 19.29 -28.31
C SER A 82 11.53 18.37 -29.47
N ALA A 83 12.38 18.86 -30.37
CA ALA A 83 12.94 18.08 -31.49
C ALA A 83 14.48 18.08 -31.44
N SER A 84 15.08 16.90 -31.22
CA SER A 84 16.55 16.71 -31.17
C SER A 84 17.11 16.24 -32.52
N GLY A 85 17.65 17.18 -33.31
CA GLY A 85 18.13 16.89 -34.66
C GLY A 85 19.51 16.21 -34.72
N ARG A 86 19.65 15.12 -35.48
CA ARG A 86 20.93 14.58 -35.96
C ARG A 86 21.11 14.89 -37.46
N LYS A 87 22.22 15.53 -37.82
CA LYS A 87 22.54 15.93 -39.21
C LYS A 87 23.25 14.81 -39.97
N HIS A 88 22.83 14.51 -41.20
CA HIS A 88 23.72 14.00 -42.24
C HIS A 88 23.41 14.63 -43.62
N LYS A 89 24.38 14.62 -44.53
CA LYS A 89 24.43 15.49 -45.72
C LYS A 89 23.79 14.84 -46.96
N SER A 90 23.13 15.66 -47.79
CA SER A 90 22.78 15.35 -49.19
C SER A 90 23.24 16.49 -50.13
N LYS A 91 23.46 16.20 -51.42
CA LYS A 91 24.02 17.13 -52.43
C LYS A 91 23.16 17.19 -53.71
N ARG A 92 22.71 18.41 -54.04
CA ARG A 92 22.32 18.98 -55.36
C ARG A 92 22.33 18.07 -56.62
N LYS A 93 21.17 18.01 -57.30
CA LYS A 93 20.79 18.45 -58.68
C LYS A 93 19.25 18.30 -58.77
N GLY A 94 18.42 19.00 -59.55
CA GLY A 94 18.55 19.79 -60.79
C GLY A 94 18.09 18.94 -62.01
N SER A 95 17.17 19.34 -62.91
CA SER A 95 16.35 20.56 -63.04
C SER A 95 15.39 20.50 -64.26
N ARG A 96 14.17 21.10 -64.20
CA ARG A 96 13.22 21.40 -65.34
C ARG A 96 12.68 20.14 -66.10
N SER A 97 11.65 20.16 -66.98
CA SER A 97 10.73 21.19 -67.54
C SER A 97 9.35 20.54 -67.89
N ALA A 98 8.39 21.28 -68.48
CA ALA A 98 6.99 20.86 -68.73
C ALA A 98 6.63 20.54 -70.21
N GLY A 99 5.46 19.91 -70.41
CA GLY A 99 4.69 19.68 -71.66
C GLY A 99 3.39 18.92 -71.31
N THR A 100 2.17 19.29 -71.76
CA THR A 100 1.53 19.23 -73.11
C THR A 100 1.35 17.80 -73.64
N ASP A 101 0.19 17.33 -74.13
CA ASP A 101 -1.14 17.95 -74.31
C ASP A 101 -2.27 16.88 -74.31
N ALA A 102 -3.52 17.24 -74.64
CA ALA A 102 -4.72 16.38 -74.48
C ALA A 102 -5.32 15.76 -75.76
N GLY A 103 -6.07 14.65 -75.59
CA GLY A 103 -7.34 14.40 -76.28
C GLY A 103 -7.41 13.41 -77.45
N SER A 104 -8.29 12.40 -77.34
CA SER A 104 -9.18 11.85 -78.41
C SER A 104 -10.07 10.71 -77.85
N GLN A 105 -11.09 10.29 -78.61
CA GLN A 105 -12.11 9.28 -78.22
C GLN A 105 -12.20 8.13 -79.24
N GLU A 106 -13.11 7.17 -78.97
CA GLU A 106 -13.61 6.09 -79.85
C GLU A 106 -12.67 4.87 -80.06
N ALA A 107 -13.16 3.66 -80.37
CA ALA A 107 -14.41 2.95 -80.00
C ALA A 107 -14.30 1.47 -80.42
N LEU A 108 -15.12 0.59 -79.81
CA LEU A 108 -15.48 -0.78 -80.26
C LEU A 108 -14.36 -1.83 -80.48
N MET A 109 -14.43 -2.93 -79.72
CA MET A 109 -14.86 -4.25 -80.24
C MET A 109 -15.00 -5.27 -79.11
N ASP A 110 -16.03 -6.12 -79.18
CA ASP A 110 -16.26 -7.22 -78.23
C ASP A 110 -15.32 -8.41 -78.47
N THR A 111 -14.98 -9.12 -77.40
CA THR A 111 -14.80 -10.59 -77.42
C THR A 111 -15.01 -11.13 -76.01
N ASP A 112 -16.12 -11.82 -75.77
CA ASP A 112 -16.33 -12.58 -74.54
C ASP A 112 -15.36 -13.76 -74.45
N LEU A 113 -14.71 -13.90 -73.29
CA LEU A 113 -13.94 -15.09 -72.91
C LEU A 113 -14.25 -15.47 -71.47
N GLU A 114 -15.23 -16.37 -71.31
CA GLU A 114 -15.60 -16.96 -70.02
C GLU A 114 -14.45 -17.80 -69.44
N MET A 115 -13.62 -17.18 -68.60
CA MET A 115 -12.64 -17.90 -67.79
C MET A 115 -13.27 -18.43 -66.51
N SER A 116 -13.90 -19.60 -66.61
CA SER A 116 -14.45 -20.33 -65.46
C SER A 116 -13.37 -20.62 -64.41
N GLY A 117 -13.44 -19.92 -63.28
CA GLY A 117 -12.55 -20.15 -62.14
C GLY A 117 -12.78 -21.54 -61.52
N PRO A 118 -11.73 -22.19 -60.98
CA PRO A 118 -11.90 -23.48 -60.30
C PRO A 118 -12.79 -23.32 -59.06
N PRO A 119 -13.59 -24.35 -58.69
CA PRO A 119 -14.60 -24.23 -57.65
C PRO A 119 -13.97 -23.88 -56.31
N GLN A 120 -14.52 -22.86 -55.64
CA GLN A 120 -14.20 -22.55 -54.25
C GLN A 120 -14.70 -23.68 -53.35
N ASN A 121 -13.85 -24.67 -53.12
CA ASN A 121 -14.10 -25.76 -52.19
C ASN A 121 -13.97 -25.22 -50.77
N SER A 122 -15.04 -24.61 -50.28
CA SER A 122 -15.19 -24.01 -48.95
C SER A 122 -15.23 -25.08 -47.86
N ARG A 123 -14.11 -25.80 -47.72
CA ARG A 123 -13.78 -26.54 -46.51
C ARG A 123 -13.65 -25.53 -45.37
N GLN A 124 -14.77 -25.25 -44.71
CA GLN A 124 -14.77 -24.93 -43.29
C GLN A 124 -13.89 -25.98 -42.63
N ARG A 125 -12.71 -25.56 -42.20
CA ARG A 125 -11.76 -26.45 -41.51
C ARG A 125 -12.34 -26.66 -40.13
N MET A 126 -13.22 -27.64 -40.00
CA MET A 126 -13.87 -28.00 -38.74
C MET A 126 -12.80 -28.04 -37.66
N VAL A 127 -12.96 -27.17 -36.67
CA VAL A 127 -12.19 -27.23 -35.44
C VAL A 127 -12.53 -28.59 -34.81
N PRO A 128 -11.55 -29.39 -34.36
CA PRO A 128 -11.83 -30.63 -33.64
C PRO A 128 -12.79 -30.35 -32.48
N PRO A 129 -13.80 -31.20 -32.20
CA PRO A 129 -14.82 -30.89 -31.18
C PRO A 129 -14.24 -30.59 -29.79
N ASP A 130 -13.13 -31.26 -29.47
CA ASP A 130 -12.24 -31.02 -28.34
C ASP A 130 -11.70 -29.57 -28.33
N VAL A 131 -11.02 -29.14 -29.40
CA VAL A 131 -10.49 -27.77 -29.53
C VAL A 131 -11.61 -26.71 -29.61
N GLN A 132 -12.81 -27.09 -30.08
CA GLN A 132 -13.96 -26.19 -30.08
C GLN A 132 -14.49 -25.97 -28.66
N ALA A 133 -14.62 -27.03 -27.85
CA ALA A 133 -14.97 -26.92 -26.44
C ALA A 133 -13.95 -26.08 -25.65
N ASP A 134 -12.64 -26.35 -25.83
CA ASP A 134 -11.56 -25.56 -25.20
C ASP A 134 -11.67 -24.05 -25.54
N LEU A 135 -12.10 -23.71 -26.77
CA LEU A 135 -12.28 -22.33 -27.21
C LEU A 135 -13.57 -21.70 -26.67
N ASP A 136 -14.64 -22.48 -26.50
CA ASP A 136 -15.92 -22.00 -25.99
C ASP A 136 -15.84 -21.77 -24.46
N ASP A 137 -15.23 -22.68 -23.71
CA ASP A 137 -14.95 -22.54 -22.27
C ASP A 137 -14.03 -21.35 -21.97
N ALA A 138 -12.99 -21.15 -22.80
CA ALA A 138 -12.12 -19.98 -22.71
C ALA A 138 -12.86 -18.67 -23.02
N ASN A 139 -13.84 -18.69 -23.94
CA ASN A 139 -14.69 -17.53 -24.22
C ASN A 139 -15.68 -17.24 -23.09
N ALA A 140 -16.28 -18.26 -22.47
CA ALA A 140 -17.14 -18.12 -21.30
C ALA A 140 -16.37 -17.47 -20.14
N SER A 141 -15.17 -17.99 -19.85
CA SER A 141 -14.25 -17.43 -18.84
C SER A 141 -13.89 -15.95 -19.10
N MET A 142 -13.77 -15.55 -20.37
CA MET A 142 -13.53 -14.15 -20.75
C MET A 142 -14.77 -13.24 -20.63
N ASN A 143 -15.98 -13.79 -20.66
CA ASN A 143 -17.22 -13.01 -20.52
C ASN A 143 -17.43 -12.54 -19.07
N ALA A 144 -16.91 -13.29 -18.10
CA ALA A 144 -16.90 -12.92 -16.68
C ALA A 144 -15.94 -11.74 -16.35
N VAL A 145 -15.09 -11.33 -17.30
CA VAL A 145 -14.13 -10.22 -17.12
C VAL A 145 -14.71 -8.92 -17.66
N VAL A 146 -14.82 -7.92 -16.78
CA VAL A 146 -15.46 -6.63 -17.05
C VAL A 146 -14.46 -5.48 -17.02
N LYS A 147 -14.78 -4.42 -17.77
CA LYS A 147 -14.03 -3.17 -17.70
C LYS A 147 -14.64 -2.25 -16.66
N VAL A 148 -13.85 -1.86 -15.68
CA VAL A 148 -14.23 -0.89 -14.64
C VAL A 148 -13.90 0.51 -15.14
N TYR A 149 -14.83 1.45 -14.95
CA TYR A 149 -14.63 2.89 -15.13
C TYR A 149 -14.89 3.57 -13.79
N CYS A 150 -13.87 4.18 -13.20
CA CYS A 150 -14.01 4.95 -11.96
C CYS A 150 -13.86 6.44 -12.22
N VAL A 151 -14.62 7.23 -11.47
CA VAL A 151 -14.49 8.68 -11.35
C VAL A 151 -13.94 8.99 -9.96
N HIS A 152 -12.74 9.55 -9.88
CA HIS A 152 -12.04 9.83 -8.62
C HIS A 152 -12.15 11.32 -8.24
N THR A 153 -12.40 11.61 -6.97
CA THR A 153 -12.40 12.97 -6.40
C THR A 153 -11.66 12.97 -5.06
N GLU A 154 -10.34 12.83 -5.12
CA GLU A 154 -9.44 12.80 -3.97
C GLU A 154 -9.50 14.08 -3.11
N PRO A 155 -9.30 14.00 -1.78
CA PRO A 155 -9.04 15.18 -0.96
C PRO A 155 -7.66 15.78 -1.30
N ASN A 156 -7.54 17.10 -1.18
CA ASN A 156 -6.25 17.77 -1.21
C ASN A 156 -5.67 17.76 0.21
N PHE A 157 -4.66 16.95 0.50
CA PHE A 157 -4.13 16.83 1.86
C PHE A 157 -3.40 18.11 2.33
N SER A 158 -2.80 18.87 1.42
CA SER A 158 -2.20 20.19 1.68
C SER A 158 -3.23 21.28 2.01
N LEU A 159 -4.44 21.16 1.45
CA LEU A 159 -5.57 22.07 1.66
C LEU A 159 -6.83 21.25 2.01
N PRO A 160 -6.91 20.67 3.22
CA PRO A 160 -7.82 19.57 3.58
C PRO A 160 -9.33 19.88 3.52
N TRP A 161 -9.71 21.14 3.31
CA TRP A 161 -11.08 21.55 2.97
C TRP A 161 -11.43 21.44 1.48
N GLN A 162 -10.47 21.10 0.62
CA GLN A 162 -10.64 21.04 -0.84
C GLN A 162 -10.57 19.61 -1.38
N ARG A 163 -11.11 19.44 -2.58
CA ARG A 163 -10.88 18.26 -3.43
C ARG A 163 -9.89 18.61 -4.53
N LEU A 164 -9.11 17.62 -4.97
CA LEU A 164 -8.38 17.69 -6.22
C LEU A 164 -9.37 17.66 -7.41
N ARG A 165 -8.88 18.03 -8.59
CA ARG A 165 -9.72 18.07 -9.80
C ARG A 165 -10.17 16.65 -10.16
N GLN A 166 -11.49 16.44 -10.17
CA GLN A 166 -12.14 15.22 -10.63
C GLN A 166 -11.50 14.69 -11.93
N HIS A 167 -11.14 13.40 -11.91
CA HIS A 167 -10.60 12.70 -13.07
C HIS A 167 -11.28 11.31 -13.22
N ALA A 168 -11.01 10.63 -14.33
CA ALA A 168 -11.55 9.29 -14.59
C ALA A 168 -10.42 8.33 -14.96
N SER A 169 -10.53 7.09 -14.49
CA SER A 169 -9.61 5.99 -14.79
C SER A 169 -10.37 4.81 -15.42
N THR A 170 -9.62 3.82 -15.91
CA THR A 170 -10.18 2.52 -16.30
C THR A 170 -9.27 1.40 -15.85
N SER A 171 -9.86 0.35 -15.29
CA SER A 171 -9.18 -0.89 -14.91
C SER A 171 -10.03 -2.11 -15.24
N SER A 172 -9.65 -3.27 -14.71
CA SER A 172 -10.36 -4.54 -14.92
C SER A 172 -11.04 -4.99 -13.63
N GLY A 173 -12.05 -5.85 -13.79
CA GLY A 173 -12.67 -6.58 -12.70
C GLY A 173 -13.26 -7.88 -13.21
N PHE A 174 -13.77 -8.72 -12.33
CA PHE A 174 -14.41 -9.98 -12.71
C PHE A 174 -15.51 -10.40 -11.75
N LEU A 175 -16.52 -11.12 -12.26
CA LEU A 175 -17.55 -11.77 -11.47
C LEU A 175 -16.92 -12.99 -10.75
N VAL A 176 -17.16 -13.14 -9.44
CA VAL A 176 -16.55 -14.20 -8.62
C VAL A 176 -17.59 -15.16 -8.04
N ALA A 177 -17.34 -16.46 -8.12
CA ALA A 177 -18.20 -17.48 -7.53
C ALA A 177 -18.03 -17.49 -6.00
N ALA A 178 -18.87 -16.74 -5.30
CA ALA A 178 -18.74 -16.50 -3.86
C ALA A 178 -19.09 -17.72 -2.98
N GLY A 179 -19.68 -18.79 -3.56
CA GLY A 179 -20.05 -20.04 -2.90
C GLY A 179 -21.45 -20.07 -2.27
N THR A 180 -22.09 -18.92 -2.11
CA THR A 180 -23.41 -18.76 -1.45
C THR A 180 -24.45 -18.05 -2.31
N GLY A 181 -24.22 -17.97 -3.63
CA GLY A 181 -25.11 -17.34 -4.60
C GLY A 181 -25.04 -15.81 -4.63
N GLU A 182 -24.12 -15.18 -3.90
CA GLU A 182 -23.94 -13.73 -3.95
C GLU A 182 -23.38 -13.28 -5.31
N ARG A 183 -23.99 -12.23 -5.85
CA ARG A 183 -23.58 -11.57 -7.09
C ARG A 183 -22.55 -10.48 -6.79
N TRP A 184 -21.28 -10.86 -6.81
CA TRP A 184 -20.16 -9.96 -6.52
C TRP A 184 -19.17 -9.86 -7.68
N LEU A 185 -18.56 -8.68 -7.81
CA LEU A 185 -17.39 -8.46 -8.64
C LEU A 185 -16.18 -8.10 -7.77
N LEU A 186 -15.00 -8.49 -8.21
CA LEU A 186 -13.72 -8.09 -7.63
C LEU A 186 -12.97 -7.15 -8.58
N THR A 187 -12.26 -6.19 -8.00
CA THR A 187 -11.23 -5.35 -8.64
C THR A 187 -10.20 -4.94 -7.59
N ASN A 188 -9.23 -4.09 -7.91
CA ASN A 188 -8.29 -3.56 -6.92
C ASN A 188 -8.86 -2.40 -6.10
N ALA A 189 -8.36 -2.19 -4.89
CA ALA A 189 -8.73 -1.03 -4.06
C ALA A 189 -8.32 0.28 -4.75
N HIS A 190 -7.09 0.37 -5.26
CA HIS A 190 -6.60 1.56 -5.95
C HIS A 190 -7.44 1.93 -7.20
N SER A 191 -8.11 0.94 -7.82
CA SER A 191 -8.98 1.17 -8.98
C SER A 191 -10.26 1.94 -8.65
N VAL A 192 -10.68 1.96 -7.38
CA VAL A 192 -11.88 2.68 -6.91
C VAL A 192 -11.60 3.66 -5.76
N ALA A 193 -10.33 3.95 -5.46
CA ALA A 193 -9.96 4.86 -4.37
C ALA A 193 -10.57 6.27 -4.55
N TYR A 194 -11.22 6.79 -3.51
CA TYR A 194 -11.96 8.07 -3.51
C TYR A 194 -13.01 8.17 -4.64
N HIS A 195 -13.70 7.06 -4.93
CA HIS A 195 -14.75 7.01 -5.94
C HIS A 195 -15.90 8.00 -5.69
N SER A 196 -16.29 8.71 -6.74
CA SER A 196 -17.54 9.49 -6.82
C SER A 196 -18.59 8.79 -7.67
N GLN A 197 -18.16 7.89 -8.57
CA GLN A 197 -19.02 7.03 -9.38
C GLN A 197 -18.19 5.87 -9.94
N VAL A 198 -18.67 4.64 -9.79
CA VAL A 198 -18.09 3.45 -10.42
C VAL A 198 -19.10 2.88 -11.43
N LYS A 199 -18.60 2.43 -12.58
CA LYS A 199 -19.38 1.77 -13.61
C LYS A 199 -18.64 0.56 -14.15
N VAL A 200 -19.37 -0.46 -14.60
CA VAL A 200 -18.81 -1.65 -15.23
C VAL A 200 -19.40 -1.89 -16.61
N LYS A 201 -18.61 -2.51 -17.49
CA LYS A 201 -18.99 -2.89 -18.86
C LYS A 201 -18.61 -4.34 -19.11
N ARG A 202 -19.58 -5.14 -19.57
CA ARG A 202 -19.39 -6.54 -19.98
C ARG A 202 -18.55 -6.61 -21.27
N ARG A 203 -17.92 -7.76 -21.51
CA ARG A 203 -17.37 -8.10 -22.82
C ARG A 203 -18.53 -8.16 -23.84
N GLY A 204 -18.40 -7.47 -24.97
CA GLY A 204 -19.39 -7.51 -26.07
C GLY A 204 -20.59 -6.55 -25.95
N ASP A 205 -21.00 -6.17 -24.75
CA ASP A 205 -22.00 -5.11 -24.51
C ASP A 205 -21.35 -3.72 -24.74
N ASP A 206 -22.11 -2.73 -25.21
CA ASP A 206 -21.64 -1.34 -25.33
C ASP A 206 -21.99 -0.47 -24.10
N ARG A 207 -23.00 -0.90 -23.33
CA ARG A 207 -23.55 -0.21 -22.15
C ARG A 207 -22.59 -0.19 -20.96
N LYS A 208 -22.92 0.67 -19.99
CA LYS A 208 -22.16 0.85 -18.74
C LYS A 208 -23.12 0.87 -17.57
N PHE A 209 -23.17 -0.24 -16.85
CA PHE A 209 -23.99 -0.43 -15.67
C PHE A 209 -23.39 0.33 -14.49
N LEU A 210 -24.23 0.87 -13.60
CA LEU A 210 -23.78 1.50 -12.37
C LEU A 210 -23.35 0.42 -11.36
N ALA A 211 -22.23 0.63 -10.66
CA ALA A 211 -21.75 -0.29 -9.64
C ALA A 211 -21.60 0.42 -8.29
N GLU A 212 -22.00 -0.25 -7.22
CA GLU A 212 -21.75 0.17 -5.84
C GLU A 212 -20.49 -0.53 -5.29
N VAL A 213 -19.69 0.19 -4.50
CA VAL A 213 -18.53 -0.35 -3.79
C VAL A 213 -19.00 -0.83 -2.41
N LEU A 214 -19.04 -2.15 -2.21
CA LEU A 214 -19.49 -2.78 -0.96
C LEU A 214 -18.41 -2.78 0.13
N ALA A 215 -17.13 -2.93 -0.26
CA ALA A 215 -16.01 -2.90 0.66
C ALA A 215 -14.70 -2.56 -0.07
N ILE A 216 -13.80 -1.86 0.62
CA ILE A 216 -12.44 -1.57 0.18
C ILE A 216 -11.47 -2.13 1.23
N GLY A 217 -10.60 -3.04 0.81
CA GLY A 217 -9.50 -3.58 1.59
C GLY A 217 -8.17 -2.99 1.14
N THR A 218 -7.81 -1.82 1.66
CA THR A 218 -6.59 -1.10 1.26
C THR A 218 -5.33 -1.94 1.54
N GLU A 219 -5.23 -2.61 2.70
CA GLU A 219 -4.08 -3.47 3.06
C GLU A 219 -3.78 -4.59 2.06
N CYS A 220 -4.80 -5.14 1.39
CA CYS A 220 -4.67 -6.20 0.40
C CYS A 220 -4.90 -5.76 -1.04
N ASP A 221 -5.15 -4.47 -1.28
CA ASP A 221 -5.51 -3.89 -2.57
C ASP A 221 -6.67 -4.62 -3.28
N ILE A 222 -7.75 -4.95 -2.55
CA ILE A 222 -8.99 -5.54 -3.10
C ILE A 222 -10.17 -4.59 -2.87
N ALA A 223 -11.06 -4.46 -3.85
CA ALA A 223 -12.39 -3.90 -3.67
C ALA A 223 -13.48 -4.89 -4.10
N LEU A 224 -14.59 -4.90 -3.35
CA LEU A 224 -15.80 -5.67 -3.62
C LEU A 224 -16.84 -4.75 -4.24
N LEU A 225 -17.38 -5.11 -5.40
CA LEU A 225 -18.43 -4.36 -6.09
C LEU A 225 -19.72 -5.18 -6.22
N SER A 226 -20.84 -4.49 -6.37
CA SER A 226 -22.11 -5.06 -6.83
C SER A 226 -22.76 -4.20 -7.92
N VAL A 227 -23.75 -4.77 -8.61
CA VAL A 227 -24.56 -4.11 -9.64
C VAL A 227 -26.01 -4.50 -9.39
N GLU A 228 -26.89 -3.51 -9.18
CA GLU A 228 -28.32 -3.73 -8.92
C GLU A 228 -29.09 -4.24 -10.15
N ASP A 229 -28.62 -3.89 -11.34
CA ASP A 229 -29.25 -4.22 -12.63
C ASP A 229 -29.15 -5.72 -12.92
N ASP A 230 -30.29 -6.42 -12.96
CA ASP A 230 -30.35 -7.86 -13.27
C ASP A 230 -29.76 -8.19 -14.65
N GLU A 231 -29.91 -7.32 -15.66
CA GLU A 231 -29.47 -7.58 -17.04
C GLU A 231 -27.94 -7.64 -17.15
N PHE A 232 -27.22 -7.05 -16.19
CA PHE A 232 -25.77 -7.21 -16.10
C PHE A 232 -25.35 -8.67 -15.79
N TRP A 233 -26.20 -9.43 -15.08
CA TRP A 233 -25.91 -10.78 -14.62
C TRP A 233 -26.47 -11.89 -15.53
N GLU A 234 -27.31 -11.56 -16.52
CA GLU A 234 -27.86 -12.53 -17.47
C GLU A 234 -26.77 -13.10 -18.40
N GLU A 235 -26.75 -14.42 -18.60
CA GLU A 235 -25.79 -15.11 -19.50
C GLU A 235 -24.30 -14.91 -19.14
N VAL A 236 -23.95 -14.72 -17.85
CA VAL A 236 -22.55 -14.73 -17.38
C VAL A 236 -22.36 -15.70 -16.22
N GLU A 237 -21.47 -16.66 -16.39
CA GLU A 237 -21.03 -17.55 -15.29
C GLU A 237 -19.90 -16.89 -14.49
N PRO A 238 -19.97 -16.87 -13.14
CA PRO A 238 -18.94 -16.25 -12.30
C PRO A 238 -17.73 -17.17 -12.11
N LEU A 239 -16.53 -16.60 -12.00
CA LEU A 239 -15.28 -17.38 -11.97
C LEU A 239 -15.07 -18.13 -10.64
N GLU A 240 -14.73 -19.42 -10.73
CA GLU A 240 -14.25 -20.20 -9.60
C GLU A 240 -12.85 -19.75 -9.14
N LEU A 241 -12.66 -19.70 -7.82
CA LEU A 241 -11.34 -19.46 -7.22
C LEU A 241 -10.55 -20.77 -7.13
N GLY A 242 -9.45 -20.84 -7.89
CA GLY A 242 -8.57 -22.01 -7.93
C GLY A 242 -7.63 -22.14 -6.73
N PRO A 243 -6.94 -23.28 -6.59
CA PRO A 243 -5.93 -23.48 -5.56
C PRO A 243 -4.73 -22.55 -5.79
N LEU A 244 -4.07 -22.16 -4.70
CA LEU A 244 -2.80 -21.41 -4.75
C LEU A 244 -1.78 -22.17 -5.64
N PRO A 245 -1.27 -21.59 -6.74
CA PRO A 245 -0.43 -22.30 -7.71
C PRO A 245 0.97 -22.57 -7.16
N ARG A 246 1.80 -23.29 -7.94
CA ARG A 246 3.20 -23.65 -7.65
C ARG A 246 4.15 -22.86 -8.56
N LEU A 247 5.44 -22.87 -8.21
CA LEU A 247 6.47 -22.35 -9.11
C LEU A 247 6.46 -23.10 -10.46
N GLN A 248 6.63 -22.37 -11.56
CA GLN A 248 6.54 -22.83 -12.95
C GLN A 248 5.14 -23.23 -13.45
N ASP A 249 4.07 -23.14 -12.64
CA ASP A 249 2.71 -23.31 -13.16
C ASP A 249 2.40 -22.19 -14.18
N ALA A 250 1.81 -22.58 -15.31
CA ALA A 250 1.41 -21.66 -16.37
C ALA A 250 0.19 -20.82 -15.97
N VAL A 251 0.24 -19.53 -16.29
CA VAL A 251 -0.78 -18.54 -15.94
C VAL A 251 -1.12 -17.61 -17.09
N ALA A 252 -2.36 -17.11 -17.10
CA ALA A 252 -2.84 -16.10 -18.05
C ALA A 252 -3.57 -14.97 -17.32
N VAL A 253 -3.06 -13.74 -17.41
CA VAL A 253 -3.72 -12.52 -16.94
C VAL A 253 -4.71 -12.07 -18.01
N ILE A 254 -5.95 -11.76 -17.64
CA ILE A 254 -6.97 -11.24 -18.56
C ILE A 254 -7.52 -9.91 -18.04
N GLY A 255 -7.63 -8.91 -18.92
CA GLY A 255 -8.10 -7.57 -18.54
C GLY A 255 -8.25 -6.60 -19.72
N TYR A 256 -8.41 -5.31 -19.41
CA TYR A 256 -8.65 -4.23 -20.35
C TYR A 256 -7.57 -3.13 -20.22
N PRO A 257 -6.58 -3.07 -21.12
CA PRO A 257 -5.49 -2.11 -21.02
C PRO A 257 -5.96 -0.67 -21.26
N ILE A 258 -5.26 0.31 -20.68
CA ILE A 258 -5.57 1.73 -20.86
C ILE A 258 -5.69 2.09 -22.35
N GLY A 259 -6.75 2.82 -22.69
CA GLY A 259 -7.05 3.29 -24.05
C GLY A 259 -7.81 2.29 -24.93
N GLY A 260 -7.84 0.99 -24.61
CA GLY A 260 -8.59 -0.03 -25.35
C GLY A 260 -9.88 -0.45 -24.65
N ASP A 261 -10.99 -0.55 -25.39
CA ASP A 261 -12.24 -1.18 -24.90
C ASP A 261 -12.30 -2.69 -25.23
N THR A 262 -11.29 -3.23 -25.90
CA THR A 262 -11.11 -4.67 -26.17
C THR A 262 -10.38 -5.37 -25.04
N ILE A 263 -10.78 -6.61 -24.74
CA ILE A 263 -10.07 -7.48 -23.80
C ILE A 263 -8.66 -7.83 -24.30
N SER A 264 -7.73 -8.04 -23.38
CA SER A 264 -6.34 -8.40 -23.59
C SER A 264 -5.96 -9.59 -22.72
N VAL A 265 -5.05 -10.43 -23.21
CA VAL A 265 -4.53 -11.60 -22.51
C VAL A 265 -3.00 -11.54 -22.54
N THR A 266 -2.36 -11.69 -21.38
CA THR A 266 -0.90 -11.88 -21.27
C THR A 266 -0.60 -13.16 -20.49
N SER A 267 0.25 -14.02 -21.06
CA SER A 267 0.57 -15.34 -20.50
C SER A 267 2.00 -15.40 -20.00
N GLY A 268 2.25 -16.29 -19.03
CA GLY A 268 3.56 -16.51 -18.43
C GLY A 268 3.53 -17.70 -17.45
N VAL A 269 4.45 -17.70 -16.50
CA VAL A 269 4.54 -18.69 -15.41
C VAL A 269 4.72 -18.03 -14.05
N VAL A 270 4.32 -18.74 -12.99
CA VAL A 270 4.63 -18.37 -11.61
C VAL A 270 6.14 -18.45 -11.36
N SER A 271 6.76 -17.28 -11.16
CA SER A 271 8.20 -17.14 -10.94
C SER A 271 8.58 -17.17 -9.48
N ARG A 272 7.71 -16.69 -8.57
CA ARG A 272 7.95 -16.71 -7.12
C ARG A 272 6.66 -16.67 -6.31
N ILE A 273 6.70 -17.18 -5.09
CA ILE A 273 5.67 -17.01 -4.07
C ILE A 273 6.39 -16.52 -2.81
N GLU A 274 6.04 -15.34 -2.30
CA GLU A 274 6.67 -14.77 -1.11
C GLU A 274 5.68 -13.93 -0.29
N VAL A 275 6.08 -13.54 0.93
CA VAL A 275 5.40 -12.47 1.68
C VAL A 275 6.10 -11.18 1.32
N THR A 276 5.34 -10.19 0.85
CA THR A 276 5.86 -8.89 0.41
C THR A 276 4.90 -7.76 0.76
N SER A 277 5.39 -6.51 0.72
CA SER A 277 4.56 -5.34 1.03
C SER A 277 3.66 -4.99 -0.16
N TYR A 278 2.35 -4.91 0.09
CA TYR A 278 1.39 -4.46 -0.92
C TYR A 278 1.49 -2.94 -1.06
N VAL A 279 1.80 -2.43 -2.27
CA VAL A 279 2.22 -1.04 -2.50
C VAL A 279 1.26 0.01 -1.93
N HIS A 280 -0.05 -0.19 -2.08
CA HIS A 280 -1.07 0.74 -1.57
C HIS A 280 -1.54 0.45 -0.13
N GLY A 281 -1.18 -0.73 0.40
CA GLY A 281 -1.66 -1.24 1.69
C GLY A 281 -0.60 -1.35 2.78
N THR A 282 0.68 -1.25 2.43
CA THR A 282 1.89 -1.33 3.28
C THR A 282 2.04 -2.58 4.17
N THR A 283 1.08 -3.50 4.11
CA THR A 283 1.06 -4.71 4.93
C THR A 283 1.76 -5.86 4.20
N GLU A 284 2.59 -6.58 4.95
CA GLU A 284 3.28 -7.79 4.47
C GLU A 284 2.30 -8.96 4.36
N LEU A 285 1.78 -9.21 3.14
CA LEU A 285 0.86 -10.30 2.82
C LEU A 285 1.48 -11.26 1.78
N LEU A 286 0.86 -12.43 1.60
CA LEU A 286 1.25 -13.37 0.55
C LEU A 286 1.01 -12.74 -0.83
N ALA A 287 2.01 -12.75 -1.71
CA ALA A 287 1.87 -12.39 -3.10
C ALA A 287 2.57 -13.42 -4.00
N ILE A 288 2.19 -13.44 -5.28
CA ILE A 288 2.83 -14.29 -6.29
C ILE A 288 3.41 -13.40 -7.39
N GLN A 289 4.69 -13.62 -7.70
CA GLN A 289 5.40 -13.01 -8.82
C GLN A 289 5.20 -13.86 -10.08
N ILE A 290 4.89 -13.21 -11.20
CA ILE A 290 4.75 -13.83 -12.52
C ILE A 290 5.62 -13.08 -13.55
N ASP A 291 6.03 -13.74 -14.63
CA ASP A 291 6.75 -13.11 -15.75
C ASP A 291 5.81 -12.59 -16.86
N ALA A 292 4.50 -12.85 -16.75
CA ALA A 292 3.49 -12.25 -17.61
C ALA A 292 3.42 -10.73 -17.39
N ALA A 293 3.49 -9.95 -18.48
CA ALA A 293 3.43 -8.50 -18.42
C ALA A 293 2.05 -8.01 -17.93
N ILE A 294 2.04 -7.27 -16.81
CA ILE A 294 0.86 -6.56 -16.29
C ILE A 294 0.99 -5.09 -16.70
N ASN A 295 0.16 -4.68 -17.65
CA ASN A 295 0.03 -3.29 -18.06
C ASN A 295 -1.07 -2.59 -17.27
N SER A 296 -0.92 -1.29 -17.02
CA SER A 296 -1.96 -0.47 -16.38
C SER A 296 -3.29 -0.59 -17.15
N GLY A 297 -4.37 -0.83 -16.40
CA GLY A 297 -5.67 -1.23 -16.95
C GLY A 297 -5.98 -2.73 -16.75
N ASN A 298 -4.99 -3.62 -16.88
CA ASN A 298 -5.17 -5.05 -16.58
C ASN A 298 -5.26 -5.32 -15.06
N SER A 299 -4.75 -4.41 -14.22
CA SER A 299 -4.95 -4.43 -12.76
C SER A 299 -6.43 -4.59 -12.40
N GLY A 300 -6.71 -5.42 -11.39
CA GLY A 300 -8.06 -5.79 -10.96
C GLY A 300 -8.66 -6.96 -11.76
N GLY A 301 -8.05 -7.34 -12.89
CA GLY A 301 -8.47 -8.49 -13.70
C GLY A 301 -8.02 -9.83 -13.09
N PRO A 302 -8.67 -10.94 -13.44
CA PRO A 302 -8.32 -12.25 -12.94
C PRO A 302 -7.06 -12.79 -13.62
N VAL A 303 -6.34 -13.64 -12.90
CA VAL A 303 -5.25 -14.47 -13.41
C VAL A 303 -5.70 -15.92 -13.35
N PHE A 304 -5.69 -16.60 -14.49
CA PHE A 304 -6.13 -17.97 -14.65
C PHE A 304 -4.96 -18.97 -14.58
N ASN A 305 -5.24 -20.19 -14.12
CA ASN A 305 -4.39 -21.36 -14.36
C ASN A 305 -4.77 -22.07 -15.67
N ALA A 306 -4.02 -23.12 -16.02
CA ALA A 306 -4.29 -23.97 -17.19
C ALA A 306 -5.59 -24.81 -17.13
N PHE A 307 -6.42 -24.65 -16.09
CA PHE A 307 -7.71 -25.33 -15.90
C PHE A 307 -8.89 -24.34 -15.89
N GLY A 308 -8.69 -23.08 -16.33
CA GLY A 308 -9.76 -22.07 -16.37
C GLY A 308 -10.16 -21.49 -15.02
N GLN A 309 -9.47 -21.84 -13.92
CA GLN A 309 -9.78 -21.33 -12.58
C GLN A 309 -8.96 -20.07 -12.26
N CYS A 310 -9.58 -19.10 -11.57
CA CYS A 310 -8.94 -17.86 -11.15
C CYS A 310 -8.00 -18.12 -9.95
N VAL A 311 -6.69 -18.03 -10.14
CA VAL A 311 -5.66 -18.18 -9.09
C VAL A 311 -5.26 -16.87 -8.41
N GLY A 312 -5.75 -15.73 -8.92
CA GLY A 312 -5.69 -14.46 -8.19
C GLY A 312 -6.11 -13.22 -8.97
N ILE A 313 -6.00 -12.04 -8.35
CA ILE A 313 -6.22 -10.74 -9.00
C ILE A 313 -4.87 -10.18 -9.45
N ALA A 314 -4.73 -9.75 -10.70
CA ALA A 314 -3.55 -9.04 -11.18
C ALA A 314 -3.41 -7.68 -10.48
N PHE A 315 -2.22 -7.34 -9.97
CA PHE A 315 -1.91 -6.00 -9.47
C PHE A 315 -0.53 -5.54 -9.92
N GLN A 316 -0.39 -4.23 -10.16
CA GLN A 316 0.86 -3.63 -10.63
C GLN A 316 1.64 -3.08 -9.43
N SER A 317 2.79 -3.69 -9.11
CA SER A 317 3.73 -3.11 -8.16
C SER A 317 4.47 -1.93 -8.80
N LEU A 318 4.44 -0.76 -8.16
CA LEU A 318 5.18 0.44 -8.58
C LEU A 318 6.67 0.40 -8.20
N SER A 319 7.25 -0.79 -8.02
CA SER A 319 8.61 -1.02 -7.54
C SER A 319 9.67 -0.89 -8.66
N GLY A 320 9.85 0.34 -9.16
CA GLY A 320 10.99 0.75 -9.99
C GLY A 320 10.80 0.66 -11.51
N SER A 321 11.37 1.64 -12.23
CA SER A 321 11.39 1.74 -13.70
C SER A 321 12.24 0.68 -14.41
N ASP A 322 13.03 -0.09 -13.66
CA ASP A 322 14.19 -0.82 -14.16
C ASP A 322 13.95 -2.34 -14.24
N ALA A 323 12.71 -2.78 -13.99
CA ALA A 323 12.31 -4.19 -13.88
C ALA A 323 11.27 -4.57 -14.95
N GLU A 324 11.72 -4.81 -16.19
CA GLU A 324 10.87 -5.34 -17.25
C GLU A 324 10.32 -6.74 -16.90
N ASN A 325 9.06 -7.00 -17.25
CA ASN A 325 8.39 -8.31 -17.13
C ASN A 325 8.33 -8.89 -15.69
N ILE A 326 8.12 -8.03 -14.68
CA ILE A 326 7.72 -8.46 -13.33
C ILE A 326 6.25 -8.07 -13.07
N GLY A 327 5.36 -9.06 -13.17
CA GLY A 327 3.97 -8.96 -12.72
C GLY A 327 3.81 -9.49 -11.29
N TRP A 328 2.77 -9.04 -10.59
CA TRP A 328 2.33 -9.57 -9.31
C TRP A 328 0.83 -9.90 -9.31
N LEU A 329 0.42 -10.88 -8.52
CA LEU A 329 -0.99 -11.18 -8.28
C LEU A 329 -1.31 -11.40 -6.79
N ILE A 330 -2.52 -10.99 -6.43
CA ILE A 330 -3.17 -11.16 -5.13
C ILE A 330 -3.76 -12.57 -5.12
N PRO A 331 -3.20 -13.51 -4.34
CA PRO A 331 -3.53 -14.92 -4.51
C PRO A 331 -4.84 -15.31 -3.81
N THR A 332 -5.45 -16.41 -4.24
CA THR A 332 -6.77 -16.86 -3.73
C THR A 332 -6.92 -16.94 -2.20
N PRO A 333 -5.92 -17.29 -1.37
CA PRO A 333 -6.07 -17.25 0.09
C PRO A 333 -6.29 -15.84 0.66
N VAL A 334 -5.74 -14.79 0.02
CA VAL A 334 -5.93 -13.39 0.44
C VAL A 334 -7.31 -12.89 0.01
N ILE A 335 -7.76 -13.24 -1.20
CA ILE A 335 -9.12 -12.97 -1.69
C ILE A 335 -10.16 -13.65 -0.79
N GLN A 336 -9.95 -14.93 -0.49
CA GLN A 336 -10.89 -15.74 0.27
C GLN A 336 -10.95 -15.32 1.75
N HIS A 337 -9.85 -14.80 2.31
CA HIS A 337 -9.84 -14.11 3.60
C HIS A 337 -10.70 -12.85 3.57
N PHE A 338 -10.43 -11.92 2.64
CA PHE A 338 -11.20 -10.67 2.46
C PHE A 338 -12.71 -10.92 2.27
N LEU A 339 -13.09 -11.86 1.40
CA LEU A 339 -14.50 -12.24 1.18
C LEU A 339 -15.15 -12.86 2.43
N THR A 340 -14.40 -13.66 3.19
CA THR A 340 -14.90 -14.29 4.42
C THR A 340 -15.03 -13.29 5.56
N ASP A 341 -14.10 -12.35 5.68
CA ASP A 341 -14.14 -11.24 6.64
C ASP A 341 -15.35 -10.33 6.38
N TYR A 342 -15.51 -9.86 5.14
CA TYR A 342 -16.69 -9.08 4.75
C TYR A 342 -18.00 -9.82 5.03
N ARG A 343 -18.12 -11.11 4.65
CA ARG A 343 -19.34 -11.90 4.90
C ARG A 343 -19.64 -12.09 6.40
N ARG A 344 -18.62 -12.15 7.26
CA ARG A 344 -18.81 -12.28 8.72
C ARG A 344 -19.23 -10.97 9.38
N ASN A 345 -18.70 -9.84 8.90
CA ASN A 345 -18.71 -8.57 9.62
C ASN A 345 -19.57 -7.47 8.94
N GLY A 346 -19.98 -7.67 7.68
CA GLY A 346 -20.65 -6.64 6.86
C GLY A 346 -19.74 -5.49 6.43
N HIS A 347 -18.45 -5.56 6.75
CA HIS A 347 -17.40 -4.61 6.42
C HIS A 347 -16.03 -5.31 6.53
N PHE A 348 -14.98 -4.72 5.96
CA PHE A 348 -13.61 -5.24 6.10
C PHE A 348 -12.99 -4.81 7.44
N THR A 349 -12.49 -5.76 8.22
CA THR A 349 -11.87 -5.55 9.54
C THR A 349 -10.35 -5.47 9.50
N GLY A 350 -9.74 -5.83 8.37
CA GLY A 350 -8.29 -5.72 8.16
C GLY A 350 -7.50 -6.97 8.57
N PHE A 351 -6.29 -7.07 8.03
CA PHE A 351 -5.36 -8.15 8.36
C PHE A 351 -4.73 -7.93 9.73
N PRO A 352 -4.76 -8.92 10.63
CA PRO A 352 -4.15 -8.80 11.94
C PRO A 352 -2.62 -8.83 11.87
N GLN A 353 -1.98 -8.22 12.87
CA GLN A 353 -0.55 -8.34 13.10
C GLN A 353 -0.23 -8.73 14.55
N LEU A 354 0.93 -9.34 14.75
CA LEU A 354 1.47 -9.70 16.06
C LEU A 354 2.01 -8.48 16.85
N GLY A 355 2.26 -7.35 16.17
CA GLY A 355 2.71 -6.11 16.82
C GLY A 355 4.12 -6.18 17.41
N VAL A 356 5.03 -6.99 16.87
CA VAL A 356 6.42 -7.11 17.36
C VAL A 356 7.47 -6.78 16.30
N ARG A 357 8.49 -6.01 16.68
CA ARG A 357 9.75 -5.89 15.93
C ARG A 357 10.72 -6.96 16.45
N TRP A 358 11.24 -7.81 15.57
CA TRP A 358 12.04 -8.99 15.92
C TRP A 358 13.46 -8.97 15.32
N GLN A 359 14.27 -9.97 15.65
CA GLN A 359 15.65 -10.15 15.17
C GLN A 359 15.93 -11.61 14.79
N ARG A 360 16.73 -11.80 13.73
CA ARG A 360 17.32 -13.11 13.40
C ARG A 360 18.28 -13.58 14.50
N MET A 361 18.26 -14.89 14.73
CA MET A 361 18.98 -15.61 15.79
C MET A 361 20.00 -16.60 15.21
N GLU A 362 20.61 -16.28 14.07
CA GLU A 362 21.55 -17.17 13.37
C GLU A 362 22.90 -17.28 14.10
N SER A 363 23.30 -16.22 14.81
CA SER A 363 24.53 -16.19 15.63
C SER A 363 24.45 -17.15 16.82
N ALA A 364 25.34 -18.15 16.83
CA ALA A 364 25.47 -19.10 17.94
C ALA A 364 25.81 -18.42 19.28
N ALA A 365 26.55 -17.31 19.26
CA ALA A 365 26.85 -16.53 20.46
C ALA A 365 25.59 -15.87 21.04
N LEU A 366 24.72 -15.32 20.19
CA LEU A 366 23.46 -14.69 20.59
C LEU A 366 22.46 -15.73 21.14
N LYS A 367 22.43 -16.93 20.55
CA LYS A 367 21.69 -18.07 21.10
C LYS A 367 22.18 -18.44 22.51
N ALA A 368 23.50 -18.62 22.67
CA ALA A 368 24.11 -19.01 23.93
C ALA A 368 23.90 -17.95 25.05
N SER A 369 23.96 -16.65 24.72
CA SER A 369 23.74 -15.58 25.69
C SER A 369 22.30 -15.49 26.21
N LEU A 370 21.32 -16.07 25.50
CA LEU A 370 19.92 -16.19 25.95
C LEU A 370 19.58 -17.57 26.51
N GLY A 371 20.59 -18.43 26.76
CA GLY A 371 20.40 -19.77 27.30
C GLY A 371 19.78 -20.78 26.34
N MET A 372 19.73 -20.50 25.02
CA MET A 372 19.14 -21.42 24.05
C MET A 372 19.96 -22.71 23.96
N THR A 373 19.28 -23.86 24.05
CA THR A 373 19.93 -25.18 23.92
C THR A 373 20.26 -25.52 22.47
N ALA A 374 21.15 -26.50 22.28
CA ALA A 374 21.34 -27.10 20.96
C ALA A 374 19.98 -27.57 20.38
N GLY A 375 19.74 -27.29 19.10
CA GLY A 375 18.49 -27.59 18.40
C GLY A 375 17.42 -26.50 18.47
N GLN A 376 17.40 -25.62 19.49
CA GLN A 376 16.39 -24.55 19.58
C GLN A 376 16.55 -23.50 18.47
N LYS A 377 15.40 -23.00 17.98
CA LYS A 377 15.26 -22.02 16.91
C LYS A 377 14.08 -21.11 17.21
N GLY A 378 14.07 -19.92 16.60
CA GLY A 378 13.09 -18.87 16.85
C GLY A 378 13.68 -17.48 16.57
N VAL A 379 12.88 -16.44 16.74
CA VAL A 379 13.28 -15.03 16.55
C VAL A 379 13.19 -14.24 17.86
N LEU A 380 14.15 -13.34 18.09
CA LEU A 380 14.22 -12.53 19.31
C LEU A 380 13.33 -11.29 19.21
N VAL A 381 12.43 -11.08 20.17
CA VAL A 381 11.62 -9.87 20.31
C VAL A 381 12.51 -8.70 20.72
N ARG A 382 12.62 -7.68 19.86
CA ARG A 382 13.34 -6.42 20.15
C ARG A 382 12.44 -5.36 20.76
N ALA A 383 11.18 -5.29 20.31
CA ALA A 383 10.17 -4.38 20.81
C ALA A 383 8.77 -4.91 20.53
N VAL A 384 7.81 -4.52 21.38
CA VAL A 384 6.37 -4.75 21.18
C VAL A 384 5.69 -3.39 20.94
N ALA A 385 4.61 -3.36 20.16
CA ALA A 385 3.77 -2.20 19.95
C ALA A 385 2.89 -1.97 21.20
N PRO A 386 2.88 -0.77 21.83
CA PRO A 386 2.21 -0.55 23.11
C PRO A 386 0.71 -0.87 23.14
N LEU A 387 0.02 -0.75 22.00
CA LEU A 387 -1.42 -0.98 21.87
C LEU A 387 -1.80 -2.40 21.40
N ALA A 388 -0.82 -3.27 21.10
CA ALA A 388 -1.10 -4.67 20.75
C ALA A 388 -1.31 -5.50 22.02
N ASP A 389 -2.24 -6.47 22.00
CA ASP A 389 -2.48 -7.39 23.13
C ASP A 389 -1.20 -8.15 23.55
N ALA A 390 -0.33 -8.41 22.57
CA ALA A 390 1.04 -8.90 22.75
C ALA A 390 1.84 -8.14 23.83
N ALA A 391 1.65 -6.83 24.02
CA ALA A 391 2.36 -6.04 25.02
C ALA A 391 2.03 -6.42 26.48
N ARG A 392 0.96 -7.20 26.69
CA ARG A 392 0.52 -7.69 28.00
C ARG A 392 1.24 -8.99 28.41
N VAL A 393 1.76 -9.76 27.45
CA VAL A 393 2.33 -11.10 27.69
C VAL A 393 3.74 -11.31 27.11
N LEU A 394 4.11 -10.64 26.02
CA LEU A 394 5.46 -10.63 25.44
C LEU A 394 6.30 -9.47 25.99
N LYS A 395 7.62 -9.70 26.03
CA LYS A 395 8.63 -8.76 26.51
C LYS A 395 9.80 -8.69 25.52
N PRO A 396 10.46 -7.54 25.35
CA PRO A 396 11.79 -7.48 24.73
C PRO A 396 12.75 -8.44 25.45
N GLY A 397 13.44 -9.29 24.68
CA GLY A 397 14.28 -10.37 25.22
C GLY A 397 13.70 -11.78 25.04
N ASP A 398 12.39 -11.93 24.86
CA ASP A 398 11.77 -13.23 24.56
C ASP A 398 12.22 -13.75 23.19
N VAL A 399 12.39 -15.06 23.04
CA VAL A 399 12.61 -15.71 21.73
C VAL A 399 11.37 -16.49 21.32
N ILE A 400 10.64 -16.03 20.31
CA ILE A 400 9.47 -16.74 19.75
C ILE A 400 9.96 -17.97 19.00
N MET A 401 9.73 -19.15 19.57
CA MET A 401 10.15 -20.43 19.01
C MET A 401 9.05 -21.09 18.17
N LYS A 402 7.77 -20.89 18.52
CA LYS A 402 6.63 -21.41 17.75
C LYS A 402 5.46 -20.42 17.70
N PHE A 403 4.69 -20.52 16.63
CA PHE A 403 3.41 -19.87 16.42
C PHE A 403 2.39 -20.95 16.04
N ASP A 404 1.30 -21.09 16.80
CA ASP A 404 0.27 -22.14 16.67
C ASP A 404 0.86 -23.55 16.47
N GLY A 405 1.86 -23.89 17.29
CA GLY A 405 2.60 -25.15 17.23
C GLY A 405 3.64 -25.27 16.11
N VAL A 406 3.57 -24.43 15.07
CA VAL A 406 4.53 -24.41 13.94
C VAL A 406 5.87 -23.84 14.38
N GLN A 407 6.96 -24.55 14.09
CA GLN A 407 8.32 -24.17 14.49
C GLN A 407 8.86 -23.02 13.64
N VAL A 408 9.13 -21.89 14.29
CA VAL A 408 9.84 -20.73 13.70
C VAL A 408 11.34 -21.03 13.67
N ALA A 409 12.00 -20.72 12.56
CA ALA A 409 13.44 -20.86 12.38
C ALA A 409 14.19 -19.54 12.70
N SER A 410 15.52 -19.63 12.82
CA SER A 410 16.36 -18.51 13.28
C SER A 410 16.52 -17.36 12.28
N ASP A 411 16.10 -17.57 11.04
CA ASP A 411 15.99 -16.59 9.95
C ASP A 411 14.64 -15.85 9.94
N GLY A 412 13.65 -16.34 10.70
CA GLY A 412 12.26 -15.88 10.67
C GLY A 412 11.32 -16.70 9.77
N THR A 413 11.76 -17.84 9.23
CA THR A 413 10.91 -18.66 8.35
C THR A 413 10.20 -19.82 9.06
N VAL A 414 9.09 -20.26 8.48
CA VAL A 414 8.33 -21.48 8.84
C VAL A 414 8.27 -22.43 7.63
N PRO A 415 8.01 -23.74 7.82
CA PRO A 415 7.66 -24.63 6.71
C PRO A 415 6.38 -24.12 6.02
N PHE A 416 6.34 -24.15 4.69
CA PHE A 416 5.20 -23.67 3.91
C PHE A 416 4.56 -24.81 3.10
N ARG A 417 5.35 -25.44 2.25
CA ARG A 417 4.97 -26.53 1.34
C ARG A 417 6.12 -27.54 1.22
N THR A 418 5.93 -28.59 0.45
CA THR A 418 6.94 -29.62 0.17
C THR A 418 8.22 -29.01 -0.44
N GLY A 419 9.24 -28.78 0.39
CA GLY A 419 10.51 -28.16 0.00
C GLY A 419 10.58 -26.63 0.17
N GLU A 420 9.46 -25.96 0.48
CA GLU A 420 9.38 -24.50 0.54
C GLU A 420 9.30 -23.96 1.98
N ARG A 421 9.80 -22.74 2.17
CA ARG A 421 9.76 -22.00 3.44
C ARG A 421 9.30 -20.58 3.21
N ILE A 422 8.53 -20.03 4.14
CA ILE A 422 7.96 -18.67 4.04
C ILE A 422 8.18 -17.90 5.34
N ALA A 423 8.12 -16.56 5.32
CA ALA A 423 8.20 -15.74 6.53
C ALA A 423 7.06 -16.08 7.50
N PHE A 424 7.35 -16.16 8.81
CA PHE A 424 6.34 -16.59 9.80
C PHE A 424 5.12 -15.66 9.88
N ASN A 425 5.25 -14.40 9.43
CA ASN A 425 4.14 -13.45 9.33
C ASN A 425 2.97 -13.97 8.47
N PHE A 426 3.22 -14.88 7.53
CA PHE A 426 2.19 -15.59 6.77
C PHE A 426 1.16 -16.28 7.67
N LEU A 427 1.60 -16.93 8.76
CA LEU A 427 0.69 -17.60 9.70
C LEU A 427 -0.15 -16.61 10.50
N VAL A 428 0.34 -15.37 10.67
CA VAL A 428 -0.36 -14.28 11.35
C VAL A 428 -1.44 -13.72 10.43
N SER A 429 -1.10 -13.40 9.17
CA SER A 429 -2.04 -12.82 8.21
C SER A 429 -3.04 -13.82 7.61
N GLN A 430 -2.89 -15.12 7.84
CA GLN A 430 -3.95 -16.10 7.59
C GLN A 430 -5.11 -16.04 8.60
N LYS A 431 -4.91 -15.42 9.78
CA LYS A 431 -5.92 -15.29 10.83
C LYS A 431 -6.76 -14.03 10.67
N TYR A 432 -7.87 -13.95 11.41
CA TYR A 432 -8.78 -12.80 11.41
C TYR A 432 -8.51 -11.85 12.58
N THR A 433 -8.88 -10.58 12.43
CA THR A 433 -8.77 -9.60 13.52
C THR A 433 -9.66 -10.02 14.71
N GLY A 434 -9.07 -10.06 15.91
CA GLY A 434 -9.70 -10.58 17.13
C GLY A 434 -9.47 -12.09 17.37
N GLU A 435 -8.84 -12.82 16.45
CA GLU A 435 -8.57 -14.25 16.62
C GLU A 435 -7.41 -14.51 17.59
N ALA A 436 -7.54 -15.54 18.43
CA ALA A 436 -6.49 -15.96 19.36
C ALA A 436 -5.37 -16.76 18.66
N ALA A 437 -4.13 -16.62 19.13
CA ALA A 437 -2.99 -17.40 18.70
C ALA A 437 -2.12 -17.86 19.88
N THR A 438 -1.52 -19.05 19.75
CA THR A 438 -0.61 -19.64 20.74
C THR A 438 0.85 -19.39 20.35
N LEU A 439 1.62 -18.79 21.25
CA LEU A 439 3.06 -18.68 21.13
C LEU A 439 3.76 -19.64 22.09
N HIS A 440 4.86 -20.25 21.64
CA HIS A 440 5.85 -20.80 22.56
C HIS A 440 7.10 -19.93 22.51
N VAL A 441 7.52 -19.41 23.67
CA VAL A 441 8.66 -18.49 23.81
C VAL A 441 9.73 -19.07 24.72
N LEU A 442 10.99 -18.67 24.51
CA LEU A 442 12.03 -18.80 25.52
C LEU A 442 12.15 -17.46 26.27
N ARG A 443 12.06 -17.49 27.59
CA ARG A 443 12.18 -16.35 28.50
C ARG A 443 13.11 -16.75 29.65
N GLU A 444 14.18 -15.99 29.85
CA GLU A 444 15.15 -16.20 30.94
C GLU A 444 15.72 -17.65 31.00
N GLY A 445 15.76 -18.34 29.84
CA GLY A 445 16.18 -19.73 29.71
C GLY A 445 15.08 -20.79 29.94
N ALA A 446 13.91 -20.40 30.44
CA ALA A 446 12.72 -21.25 30.55
C ALA A 446 11.87 -21.18 29.27
N THR A 447 11.12 -22.24 28.97
CA THR A 447 10.13 -22.24 27.87
C THR A 447 8.73 -21.99 28.44
N GLU A 448 8.06 -20.96 27.93
CA GLU A 448 6.69 -20.59 28.29
C GLU A 448 5.76 -20.78 27.09
N GLN A 449 4.48 -21.06 27.35
CA GLN A 449 3.39 -20.98 26.37
C GLN A 449 2.53 -19.77 26.73
N LEU A 450 2.22 -18.94 25.74
CA LEU A 450 1.45 -17.70 25.90
C LEU A 450 0.31 -17.71 24.89
N GLU A 451 -0.84 -17.18 25.30
CA GLU A 451 -1.98 -16.88 24.42
C GLU A 451 -2.08 -15.37 24.22
N ILE A 452 -2.46 -14.96 23.01
CA ILE A 452 -2.65 -13.56 22.59
C ILE A 452 -3.86 -13.46 21.67
N ASN A 453 -4.55 -12.33 21.68
CA ASN A 453 -5.48 -11.98 20.60
C ASN A 453 -4.78 -11.10 19.56
N LEU A 454 -4.95 -11.42 18.28
CA LEU A 454 -4.33 -10.66 17.19
C LEU A 454 -5.20 -9.45 16.80
N SER A 455 -4.59 -8.34 16.41
CA SER A 455 -5.29 -7.08 16.10
C SER A 455 -4.76 -6.42 14.83
N ARG A 456 -5.61 -5.69 14.09
CA ARG A 456 -5.18 -4.77 13.02
C ARG A 456 -4.10 -3.81 13.57
N PRO A 457 -3.03 -3.51 12.81
CA PRO A 457 -1.97 -2.61 13.27
C PRO A 457 -2.49 -1.19 13.53
N SER A 458 -1.89 -0.50 14.51
CA SER A 458 -2.19 0.92 14.82
C SER A 458 -0.91 1.74 14.80
N ALA A 459 -0.60 2.29 13.63
CA ALA A 459 0.53 3.21 13.44
C ALA A 459 0.24 4.58 14.07
N LEU A 460 1.29 5.31 14.46
CA LEU A 460 1.16 6.70 14.95
C LEU A 460 0.91 7.69 13.80
N VAL A 461 1.54 7.42 12.65
CA VAL A 461 1.35 8.10 11.38
C VAL A 461 0.66 7.10 10.44
N PRO A 462 -0.61 7.29 10.05
CA PRO A 462 -1.31 6.38 9.15
C PRO A 462 -0.70 6.39 7.75
N LEU A 463 -0.59 5.22 7.13
CA LEU A 463 -0.04 5.03 5.79
C LEU A 463 -1.13 5.21 4.70
N HIS A 464 -2.40 5.05 5.09
CA HIS A 464 -3.60 5.39 4.32
C HIS A 464 -4.72 5.84 5.28
N LEU A 465 -5.71 6.58 4.77
CA LEU A 465 -6.90 6.98 5.53
C LEU A 465 -8.17 6.14 5.23
N ASN A 466 -8.04 5.05 4.45
CA ASN A 466 -9.18 4.21 4.03
C ASN A 466 -10.30 5.05 3.36
N ASP A 467 -9.90 5.87 2.38
CA ASP A 467 -10.76 6.80 1.63
C ASP A 467 -11.51 7.88 2.44
N THR A 468 -11.18 8.05 3.73
CA THR A 468 -11.72 9.13 4.56
C THR A 468 -11.00 10.47 4.35
N ASP A 469 -11.70 11.57 4.62
CA ASP A 469 -11.17 12.93 4.48
C ASP A 469 -10.14 13.24 5.58
N PRO A 470 -9.03 13.96 5.27
CA PRO A 470 -8.06 14.40 6.27
C PRO A 470 -8.65 15.40 7.27
N SER A 471 -8.54 15.10 8.56
CA SER A 471 -8.98 15.98 9.64
C SER A 471 -8.18 17.28 9.71
N TYR A 472 -8.82 18.43 9.93
CA TYR A 472 -8.15 19.73 10.03
C TYR A 472 -8.79 20.69 11.04
N VAL A 473 -8.01 21.64 11.54
CA VAL A 473 -8.45 22.77 12.39
C VAL A 473 -7.74 24.05 11.95
N VAL A 474 -8.45 25.17 11.85
CA VAL A 474 -7.92 26.51 11.56
C VAL A 474 -8.11 27.40 12.79
N ILE A 475 -7.05 28.06 13.26
CA ILE A 475 -7.09 28.97 14.42
C ILE A 475 -6.45 30.30 14.04
N ALA A 476 -7.25 31.37 13.96
CA ALA A 476 -6.93 32.61 13.27
C ALA A 476 -6.51 32.34 11.81
N GLY A 477 -5.21 32.36 11.52
CA GLY A 477 -4.64 31.95 10.23
C GLY A 477 -3.96 30.58 10.23
N ILE A 478 -3.73 29.97 11.40
CA ILE A 478 -2.88 28.78 11.51
C ILE A 478 -3.66 27.52 11.16
N VAL A 479 -3.15 26.74 10.20
CA VAL A 479 -3.77 25.48 9.75
C VAL A 479 -3.09 24.29 10.43
N PHE A 480 -3.87 23.49 11.14
CA PHE A 480 -3.44 22.25 11.80
C PHE A 480 -4.08 21.02 11.14
N THR A 481 -3.29 19.95 11.01
CA THR A 481 -3.71 18.66 10.44
C THR A 481 -3.06 17.50 11.21
N SER A 482 -3.52 16.27 10.98
CA SER A 482 -2.86 15.05 11.47
C SER A 482 -1.91 14.46 10.44
N LEU A 483 -0.65 14.25 10.81
CA LEU A 483 0.37 13.65 9.95
C LEU A 483 -0.03 12.23 9.50
N CYS A 484 0.00 12.00 8.19
CA CYS A 484 -0.18 10.72 7.52
C CYS A 484 0.72 10.66 6.27
N GLU A 485 0.95 9.48 5.70
CA GLU A 485 1.75 9.34 4.47
C GLU A 485 1.16 10.09 3.27
N PRO A 486 -0.17 10.06 2.98
CA PRO A 486 -0.74 10.85 1.89
C PRO A 486 -0.53 12.37 2.04
N TYR A 487 -0.41 12.86 3.27
CA TYR A 487 -0.04 14.26 3.53
C TYR A 487 1.41 14.55 3.13
N LEU A 488 2.36 13.66 3.48
CA LEU A 488 3.76 13.79 3.06
C LEU A 488 3.91 13.69 1.53
N VAL A 489 3.14 12.81 0.87
CA VAL A 489 3.09 12.71 -0.59
C VAL A 489 2.50 13.97 -1.25
N SER A 490 1.53 14.63 -0.61
CA SER A 490 0.94 15.90 -1.09
C SER A 490 1.89 17.08 -0.96
N GLU A 491 2.64 17.16 0.16
CA GLU A 491 3.58 18.26 0.43
C GLU A 491 4.93 18.10 -0.31
N TYR A 492 5.45 16.88 -0.41
CA TYR A 492 6.82 16.59 -0.86
C TYR A 492 6.88 15.68 -2.12
N GLY A 493 5.74 15.29 -2.68
CA GLY A 493 5.68 14.48 -3.90
C GLY A 493 6.08 13.02 -3.70
N SER A 494 6.49 12.38 -4.80
CA SER A 494 6.77 10.93 -4.81
C SER A 494 8.06 10.52 -4.10
N ASP A 495 9.02 11.43 -3.91
CA ASP A 495 10.25 11.19 -3.15
C ASP A 495 10.21 11.85 -1.76
N TYR A 496 9.03 11.80 -1.13
CA TYR A 496 8.84 12.35 0.21
C TYR A 496 9.83 11.76 1.25
N LEU A 497 10.34 10.55 1.03
CA LEU A 497 11.35 9.92 1.88
C LEU A 497 12.73 10.61 1.79
N GLY A 498 13.05 11.25 0.66
CA GLY A 498 14.22 12.11 0.50
C GLY A 498 13.98 13.55 0.94
N ASP A 499 12.84 14.13 0.57
CA ASP A 499 12.59 15.58 0.68
C ASP A 499 11.85 16.04 1.96
N SER A 500 11.17 15.15 2.69
CA SER A 500 10.44 15.55 3.91
C SER A 500 11.36 15.92 5.08
N PRO A 501 10.96 16.83 5.98
CA PRO A 501 11.67 17.13 7.21
C PRO A 501 11.97 15.89 8.04
N VAL A 502 13.25 15.67 8.37
CA VAL A 502 13.77 14.49 9.09
C VAL A 502 12.98 14.16 10.37
N LYS A 503 12.44 15.17 11.06
CA LYS A 503 11.61 14.96 12.26
C LYS A 503 10.25 14.34 11.97
N LEU A 504 9.61 14.68 10.85
CA LEU A 504 8.34 14.06 10.44
C LEU A 504 8.59 12.63 9.96
N LEU A 505 9.69 12.40 9.22
CA LEU A 505 10.12 11.06 8.81
C LEU A 505 10.46 10.15 10.01
N ASP A 506 11.09 10.66 11.07
CA ASP A 506 11.31 9.89 12.30
C ASP A 506 9.98 9.47 12.96
N GLN A 507 8.93 10.31 12.89
CA GLN A 507 7.60 9.91 13.39
C GLN A 507 6.92 8.84 12.52
N LEU A 508 7.11 8.89 11.20
CA LEU A 508 6.62 7.88 10.27
C LEU A 508 7.33 6.52 10.48
N LEU A 509 8.66 6.52 10.51
CA LEU A 509 9.47 5.31 10.44
C LEU A 509 9.75 4.67 11.80
N HIS A 510 9.84 5.46 12.88
CA HIS A 510 10.45 5.01 14.14
C HIS A 510 9.58 5.18 15.37
N ALA A 511 8.76 6.23 15.44
CA ALA A 511 7.82 6.41 16.55
C ALA A 511 6.76 5.30 16.63
N ARG A 512 6.14 5.16 17.79
CA ARG A 512 5.09 4.18 18.08
C ARG A 512 3.91 4.87 18.73
N LYS A 513 2.72 4.32 18.50
CA LYS A 513 1.50 4.80 19.12
C LYS A 513 1.36 4.23 20.54
N GLU A 514 1.22 5.11 21.53
CA GLU A 514 1.18 4.80 22.96
C GLU A 514 -0.24 4.92 23.55
N HIS A 515 -1.11 5.73 22.94
CA HIS A 515 -2.53 5.86 23.29
C HIS A 515 -3.41 5.74 22.04
N SER A 516 -4.62 5.19 22.15
CA SER A 516 -5.49 4.90 21.00
C SER A 516 -5.95 6.15 20.23
N ASP A 517 -6.11 7.28 20.93
CA ASP A 517 -6.43 8.59 20.33
C ASP A 517 -5.22 9.29 19.68
N GLN A 518 -3.99 8.82 19.95
CA GLN A 518 -2.79 9.58 19.64
C GLN A 518 -2.56 9.79 18.13
N GLN A 519 -2.19 11.02 17.76
CA GLN A 519 -1.80 11.46 16.42
C GLN A 519 -0.62 12.43 16.54
N VAL A 520 0.20 12.54 15.49
CA VAL A 520 1.15 13.67 15.38
C VAL A 520 0.42 14.84 14.73
N VAL A 521 0.13 15.87 15.51
CA VAL A 521 -0.47 17.13 15.01
C VAL A 521 0.62 18.01 14.41
N VAL A 522 0.36 18.52 13.21
CA VAL A 522 1.28 19.35 12.43
C VAL A 522 0.60 20.69 12.12
N LEU A 523 1.29 21.79 12.41
CA LEU A 523 1.05 23.08 11.78
C LEU A 523 1.48 22.93 10.32
N SER A 524 0.50 22.87 9.41
CA SER A 524 0.72 22.71 7.98
C SER A 524 1.27 24.00 7.37
N GLN A 525 0.57 25.10 7.58
CA GLN A 525 0.85 26.42 7.00
C GLN A 525 0.18 27.53 7.82
N VAL A 526 0.55 28.78 7.55
CA VAL A 526 -0.11 29.97 8.11
C VAL A 526 -0.71 30.84 7.00
N LEU A 527 -2.04 30.99 7.05
CA LEU A 527 -2.80 31.91 6.21
C LEU A 527 -2.64 33.32 6.78
N ALA A 528 -1.74 34.11 6.18
CA ALA A 528 -1.27 35.38 6.73
C ALA A 528 -2.42 36.37 7.05
N CYS A 529 -2.52 36.77 8.31
CA CYS A 529 -3.44 37.80 8.80
C CYS A 529 -2.79 38.66 9.90
N ASN A 530 -3.43 39.76 10.30
CA ASN A 530 -2.93 40.64 11.36
C ASN A 530 -2.65 39.92 12.69
N ALA A 531 -3.40 38.87 13.00
CA ALA A 531 -3.23 38.08 14.23
C ALA A 531 -2.07 37.07 14.15
N THR A 532 -1.53 36.78 12.96
CA THR A 532 -0.41 35.85 12.74
C THR A 532 0.87 36.56 12.27
N LEU A 533 0.99 37.86 12.55
CA LEU A 533 2.11 38.69 12.09
C LEU A 533 3.46 38.20 12.64
N GLY A 534 4.39 37.84 11.75
CA GLY A 534 5.69 37.26 12.09
C GLY A 534 5.70 35.72 12.22
N TYR A 535 4.61 35.05 11.85
CA TYR A 535 4.47 33.59 11.82
C TYR A 535 4.20 33.03 10.41
N GLU A 536 4.22 33.86 9.37
CA GLU A 536 3.79 33.53 8.01
C GLU A 536 4.66 32.46 7.33
N ASP A 537 5.96 32.46 7.62
CA ASP A 537 6.94 31.50 7.07
C ASP A 537 6.96 30.14 7.82
N LEU A 538 6.04 29.89 8.75
CA LEU A 538 5.95 28.62 9.49
C LEU A 538 5.09 27.60 8.72
N TYR A 539 5.69 26.45 8.39
CA TYR A 539 5.04 25.34 7.69
C TYR A 539 5.62 23.99 8.12
N ASN A 540 4.81 22.93 8.02
CA ASN A 540 5.18 21.54 8.32
C ASN A 540 5.90 21.31 9.67
N MET A 541 5.46 21.99 10.72
CA MET A 541 6.03 21.88 12.08
C MET A 541 5.12 21.08 13.01
N ARG A 542 5.66 20.08 13.71
CA ARG A 542 4.91 19.37 14.75
C ARG A 542 4.52 20.33 15.89
N VAL A 543 3.28 20.21 16.35
CA VAL A 543 2.80 20.82 17.60
C VAL A 543 3.03 19.85 18.76
N HIS A 544 3.72 20.28 19.81
CA HIS A 544 3.96 19.47 21.01
C HIS A 544 3.01 19.80 22.16
N LYS A 545 2.65 21.09 22.32
CA LYS A 545 1.79 21.55 23.42
C LYS A 545 0.87 22.70 23.05
N PHE A 546 -0.23 22.82 23.78
CA PHE A 546 -1.12 23.97 23.82
C PHE A 546 -1.24 24.46 25.27
N ASN A 547 -0.99 25.75 25.54
CA ASN A 547 -0.93 26.35 26.89
C ASN A 547 -0.19 25.48 27.92
N GLY A 548 0.97 24.93 27.53
CA GLY A 548 1.81 24.04 28.34
C GLY A 548 1.30 22.60 28.50
N THR A 549 0.05 22.31 28.13
CA THR A 549 -0.55 20.96 28.12
C THR A 549 -0.03 20.17 26.91
N VAL A 550 0.46 18.95 27.13
CA VAL A 550 0.95 18.06 26.06
C VAL A 550 -0.20 17.65 25.15
N LEU A 551 0.01 17.82 23.85
CA LEU A 551 -1.00 17.51 22.83
C LEU A 551 -1.01 16.00 22.52
N ARG A 552 -2.20 15.41 22.37
CA ARG A 552 -2.38 13.99 22.07
C ARG A 552 -2.87 13.74 20.65
N SER A 553 -3.84 14.54 20.21
CA SER A 553 -4.57 14.36 18.94
C SER A 553 -5.07 15.72 18.44
N LEU A 554 -5.52 15.76 17.17
CA LEU A 554 -6.11 16.96 16.60
C LEU A 554 -7.46 17.29 17.26
N GLN A 555 -8.24 16.26 17.65
CA GLN A 555 -9.43 16.42 18.47
C GLN A 555 -9.13 17.09 19.82
N HIS A 556 -8.02 16.71 20.47
CA HIS A 556 -7.59 17.36 21.72
C HIS A 556 -7.22 18.83 21.50
N LEU A 557 -6.66 19.18 20.33
CA LEU A 557 -6.40 20.59 19.98
C LEU A 557 -7.70 21.38 19.83
N ALA A 558 -8.66 20.87 19.05
CA ALA A 558 -9.96 21.49 18.83
C ALA A 558 -10.70 21.74 20.16
N GLN A 559 -10.69 20.74 21.07
CA GLN A 559 -11.28 20.85 22.39
C GLN A 559 -10.59 21.91 23.26
N LEU A 560 -9.26 21.88 23.36
CA LEU A 560 -8.49 22.84 24.15
C LEU A 560 -8.66 24.28 23.64
N ALA A 561 -8.61 24.49 22.33
CA ALA A 561 -8.82 25.80 21.71
C ALA A 561 -10.26 26.33 21.94
N THR A 562 -11.27 25.47 21.83
CA THR A 562 -12.69 25.84 22.08
C THR A 562 -12.95 26.20 23.55
N SER A 563 -12.25 25.54 24.49
CA SER A 563 -12.39 25.77 25.93
C SER A 563 -11.43 26.81 26.50
N CYS A 564 -10.58 27.42 25.68
CA CYS A 564 -9.53 28.33 26.13
C CYS A 564 -10.10 29.67 26.64
N THR A 565 -10.09 29.86 27.96
CA THR A 565 -10.41 31.14 28.62
C THR A 565 -9.20 32.00 28.97
N ASP A 566 -7.98 31.50 28.72
CA ASP A 566 -6.73 32.25 28.95
C ASP A 566 -6.61 33.43 27.98
N THR A 567 -5.94 34.51 28.38
CA THR A 567 -5.69 35.70 27.53
C THR A 567 -4.98 35.36 26.21
N TYR A 568 -4.16 34.31 26.21
CA TYR A 568 -3.35 33.89 25.07
C TYR A 568 -3.49 32.40 24.79
N MET A 569 -3.54 32.04 23.50
CA MET A 569 -3.31 30.69 23.00
C MET A 569 -1.83 30.56 22.63
N ARG A 570 -1.09 29.70 23.33
CA ARG A 570 0.33 29.40 23.11
C ARG A 570 0.49 28.00 22.56
N PHE A 571 1.16 27.90 21.42
CA PHE A 571 1.54 26.64 20.78
C PHE A 571 3.05 26.47 20.92
N ASP A 572 3.49 25.41 21.62
CA ASP A 572 4.92 25.02 21.64
C ASP A 572 5.15 24.05 20.47
N LEU A 573 5.96 24.49 19.51
CA LEU A 573 6.24 23.78 18.27
C LEU A 573 7.57 23.05 18.31
N ASP A 574 7.84 22.32 17.23
CA ASP A 574 9.15 21.75 16.98
C ASP A 574 10.25 22.82 16.87
N HIS A 575 11.51 22.40 17.04
CA HIS A 575 12.69 23.29 17.09
C HIS A 575 12.73 24.28 18.27
N SER A 576 11.76 24.22 19.18
CA SER A 576 11.52 25.17 20.28
C SER A 576 10.90 26.50 19.85
N GLU A 577 10.33 26.55 18.64
CA GLU A 577 9.53 27.69 18.21
C GLU A 577 8.23 27.81 19.01
N VAL A 578 7.76 29.05 19.17
CA VAL A 578 6.60 29.37 20.02
C VAL A 578 5.70 30.36 19.30
N VAL A 579 4.48 29.93 19.00
CA VAL A 579 3.44 30.80 18.44
C VAL A 579 2.49 31.22 19.56
N VAL A 580 2.17 32.52 19.64
CA VAL A 580 1.27 33.07 20.64
C VAL A 580 0.22 33.96 19.96
N LEU A 581 -1.06 33.64 20.14
CA LEU A 581 -2.20 34.43 19.66
C LEU A 581 -2.95 35.03 20.85
N GLU A 582 -3.50 36.23 20.71
CA GLU A 582 -4.43 36.79 21.71
C GLU A 582 -5.82 36.17 21.52
N THR A 583 -6.30 35.42 22.52
CA THR A 583 -7.54 34.63 22.46
C THR A 583 -8.76 35.45 22.06
N ALA A 584 -8.81 36.73 22.47
CA ALA A 584 -9.89 37.65 22.12
C ALA A 584 -9.97 37.96 20.61
N GLN A 585 -8.85 37.97 19.89
CA GLN A 585 -8.81 38.25 18.45
C GLN A 585 -9.02 37.00 17.58
N VAL A 586 -8.72 35.81 18.12
CA VAL A 586 -8.71 34.54 17.36
C VAL A 586 -10.02 34.29 16.63
N LYS A 587 -11.16 34.48 17.29
CA LYS A 587 -12.48 34.14 16.71
C LYS A 587 -12.79 34.95 15.45
N ASP A 588 -12.61 36.26 15.52
CA ASP A 588 -12.95 37.18 14.43
C ASP A 588 -11.91 37.06 13.29
N ALA A 589 -10.63 36.96 13.63
CA ALA A 589 -9.57 36.69 12.65
C ALA A 589 -9.76 35.37 11.90
N THR A 590 -10.28 34.32 12.58
CA THR A 590 -10.63 33.04 11.93
C THR A 590 -11.76 33.26 10.94
N ALA A 591 -12.85 33.91 11.34
CA ALA A 591 -14.01 34.14 10.48
C ALA A 591 -13.67 34.93 9.20
N ASP A 592 -12.83 35.95 9.31
CA ASP A 592 -12.34 36.71 8.15
C ASP A 592 -11.41 35.89 7.26
N ILE A 593 -10.49 35.09 7.82
CA ILE A 593 -9.58 34.24 7.03
C ILE A 593 -10.32 33.11 6.30
N LEU A 594 -11.29 32.44 6.94
CA LEU A 594 -12.12 31.43 6.27
C LEU A 594 -12.78 32.03 5.01
N LYS A 595 -13.37 33.22 5.18
CA LYS A 595 -14.05 33.95 4.10
C LYS A 595 -13.08 34.41 3.01
N GLN A 596 -11.88 34.90 3.37
CA GLN A 596 -10.84 35.32 2.42
C GLN A 596 -10.33 34.13 1.58
N HIS A 597 -10.11 32.98 2.20
CA HIS A 597 -9.55 31.79 1.55
C HIS A 597 -10.61 30.80 1.03
N SER A 598 -11.90 31.17 1.08
CA SER A 598 -13.04 30.32 0.68
C SER A 598 -13.08 28.94 1.38
N ILE A 599 -12.70 28.92 2.66
CA ILE A 599 -12.72 27.74 3.54
C ILE A 599 -14.15 27.62 4.13
N PRO A 600 -14.79 26.44 4.04
CA PRO A 600 -16.21 26.29 4.40
C PRO A 600 -16.49 26.26 5.91
N ASP A 601 -15.49 25.88 6.73
CA ASP A 601 -15.56 25.84 8.19
C ASP A 601 -14.14 25.82 8.78
N TRP A 602 -13.96 26.21 10.04
CA TRP A 602 -12.67 26.19 10.74
C TRP A 602 -12.25 24.80 11.22
N LEU A 603 -13.11 23.79 11.11
CA LEU A 603 -12.76 22.41 11.44
C LEU A 603 -13.45 21.39 10.53
N SER A 604 -12.81 20.24 10.37
CA SER A 604 -13.34 19.11 9.62
C SER A 604 -14.54 18.45 10.32
N LYS A 605 -15.43 17.81 9.55
CA LYS A 605 -16.75 17.34 10.01
C LYS A 605 -16.69 16.37 11.20
N ASP A 606 -15.64 15.56 11.27
CA ASP A 606 -15.32 14.56 12.30
C ASP A 606 -14.95 15.17 13.65
N LEU A 607 -14.40 16.40 13.68
CA LEU A 607 -13.98 17.07 14.90
C LEU A 607 -15.10 17.90 15.56
N ARG A 608 -16.26 18.01 14.89
CA ARG A 608 -17.44 18.71 15.42
C ARG A 608 -17.93 18.04 16.70
N PRO A 609 -18.28 18.79 17.75
CA PRO A 609 -19.00 18.24 18.89
C PRO A 609 -20.28 17.55 18.40
N VAL A 610 -20.41 16.25 18.70
CA VAL A 610 -21.68 15.53 18.47
C VAL A 610 -22.75 16.25 19.31
N PRO A 611 -23.87 16.72 18.73
CA PRO A 611 -24.94 17.32 19.51
C PRO A 611 -25.41 16.32 20.57
N GLU A 612 -25.50 16.74 21.83
CA GLU A 612 -26.06 15.89 22.87
C GLU A 612 -27.47 15.47 22.46
N ALA A 613 -27.68 14.16 22.30
CA ALA A 613 -28.97 13.63 21.91
C ALA A 613 -30.00 13.99 22.98
N SER A 614 -30.88 14.95 22.67
CA SER A 614 -31.78 15.58 23.64
C SER A 614 -32.57 14.52 24.39
N SER A 615 -32.39 14.44 25.71
CA SER A 615 -32.89 13.38 26.59
C SER A 615 -34.39 13.43 26.89
N ASN A 616 -35.18 13.85 25.90
CA ASN A 616 -36.63 13.75 25.89
C ASN A 616 -37.04 12.29 25.62
N GLY A 617 -37.24 11.52 26.69
CA GLY A 617 -37.65 10.13 26.61
C GLY A 617 -39.02 9.97 25.95
N SER A 618 -39.05 9.26 24.82
CA SER A 618 -40.23 8.55 24.34
C SER A 618 -39.80 7.15 23.88
N SER A 619 -40.66 6.16 24.08
CA SER A 619 -40.32 4.75 23.93
C SER A 619 -40.46 4.27 22.49
N SER A 620 -39.49 3.46 22.06
CA SER A 620 -39.62 2.39 21.06
C SER A 620 -40.34 2.71 19.74
N GLU A 621 -39.55 2.88 18.68
CA GLU A 621 -39.69 2.03 17.49
C GLU A 621 -38.38 1.96 16.70
N ARG A 622 -38.02 0.78 16.21
CA ARG A 622 -37.01 0.58 15.16
C ARG A 622 -37.75 0.11 13.90
N PRO A 623 -37.46 0.63 12.71
CA PRO A 623 -38.04 0.08 11.48
C PRO A 623 -37.56 -1.37 11.28
N PRO A 624 -38.42 -2.27 10.77
CA PRO A 624 -38.07 -3.66 10.57
C PRO A 624 -37.14 -3.85 9.36
N LEU A 625 -36.10 -4.66 9.51
CA LEU A 625 -35.29 -5.16 8.40
C LEU A 625 -36.05 -6.28 7.71
N THR A 626 -36.53 -6.05 6.49
CA THR A 626 -37.26 -7.05 5.69
C THR A 626 -36.68 -7.24 4.30
N HIS A 627 -35.64 -8.08 4.19
CA HIS A 627 -35.35 -8.84 2.98
C HIS A 627 -35.24 -10.32 3.36
N ALA A 628 -36.35 -11.05 3.20
CA ALA A 628 -36.43 -12.48 3.42
C ALA A 628 -36.36 -13.21 2.07
N LEU A 629 -35.56 -14.27 2.00
CA LEU A 629 -35.40 -15.10 0.80
C LEU A 629 -36.71 -15.82 0.45
N ALA A 630 -37.25 -15.55 -0.74
CA ALA A 630 -38.43 -16.22 -1.27
C ALA A 630 -38.05 -17.49 -2.04
N MET A 631 -37.81 -18.60 -1.32
CA MET A 631 -37.76 -19.93 -1.94
C MET A 631 -39.18 -20.45 -2.17
N SER A 632 -39.57 -20.59 -3.44
CA SER A 632 -40.87 -21.14 -3.82
C SER A 632 -40.92 -22.65 -3.59
N SER A 633 -42.04 -23.13 -3.04
CA SER A 633 -42.41 -24.55 -3.04
C SER A 633 -43.83 -24.71 -3.56
N LEU A 634 -44.06 -25.76 -4.36
CA LEU A 634 -45.25 -25.91 -5.20
C LEU A 634 -46.38 -26.69 -4.51
N ASP A 635 -47.52 -26.01 -4.41
CA ASP A 635 -48.91 -26.49 -4.46
C ASP A 635 -49.38 -27.64 -3.52
N SER A 636 -50.70 -27.74 -3.44
CA SER A 636 -51.51 -28.40 -2.42
C SER A 636 -52.03 -29.77 -2.85
N GLY A 637 -52.21 -30.68 -1.87
CA GLY A 637 -52.31 -32.12 -2.12
C GLY A 637 -53.40 -32.91 -1.38
N LYS A 638 -54.55 -32.28 -1.08
CA LYS A 638 -55.80 -32.89 -0.53
C LYS A 638 -55.84 -33.31 0.95
N HIS A 639 -57.08 -33.37 1.44
CA HIS A 639 -57.56 -33.84 2.75
C HIS A 639 -57.23 -35.33 3.01
N GLU A 640 -57.10 -35.74 4.29
CA GLU A 640 -58.20 -36.41 5.03
C GLU A 640 -58.00 -36.31 6.57
N GLU A 641 -59.04 -36.57 7.37
CA GLU A 641 -58.98 -36.54 8.84
C GLU A 641 -58.58 -37.90 9.44
N ALA A 642 -57.69 -37.91 10.45
CA ALA A 642 -57.47 -39.08 11.31
C ALA A 642 -57.11 -38.68 12.76
N ARG A 643 -57.48 -39.54 13.72
CA ARG A 643 -57.33 -39.31 15.17
C ARG A 643 -55.92 -39.62 15.69
N PRO A 644 -55.51 -39.04 16.84
CA PRO A 644 -54.26 -39.40 17.51
C PRO A 644 -54.39 -40.69 18.33
N GLU A 645 -53.37 -41.54 18.28
CA GLU A 645 -53.07 -42.53 19.32
C GLU A 645 -51.63 -42.38 19.83
N LYS A 646 -51.31 -43.08 20.94
CA LYS A 646 -50.10 -42.88 21.74
C LYS A 646 -49.16 -44.08 21.66
N ARG A 647 -47.89 -43.82 21.99
CA ARG A 647 -46.79 -44.79 22.18
C ARG A 647 -46.20 -45.29 20.83
N HIS A 648 -44.92 -45.66 20.79
CA HIS A 648 -44.02 -45.95 21.92
C HIS A 648 -42.74 -45.13 21.99
#